data_AF-A0A414FVP8-F1
#
_entry.id   AF-A0A414FVP8-F1
#
_cell.length_a   1.000
_cell.length_b   1.000
_cell.length_c   1.000
_cell.angle_alpha   90.00
_cell.angle_beta   90.00
_cell.angle_gamma   90.00
#
_symmetry.space_group_name_H-M   'P 1'
#
loop_
_entity.id
_entity.type
_entity.pdbx_description
1 polymer ?
#
loop_
_entity_poly.entity_id
_entity_poly.type
_entity_poly.pdbx_seq_one_letter_code
_entity_poly.pdbx_strand_id
1 'polypeptide(L)'
;MRKWSKAPRILSLLAVMIAAAVGFAPAAHAAEGDVMIGDSAYASVPEAVKAIVDKKEPQGSTIKLTKDLTGPGVQVAGGQEFTFDLGGHTYTVTDPMVGSTGTETNAFQLMMGSNLTFRNGVITTESASGKILIQNYSNLKLEGVTLKGGPHTAYTLSNNNGNVTVGAGTNIYAGGAGPKAAFDVCRFADYESVVVTVEKGAGEIVGVIETSVFGAATGKGPFGLNINGGNLSNAKLVCIDESAEAIKVVKDPSVALAAPGGHEWVGGTLVKPSEKAVAAVVKPSGDVATFAKLADALAAADDATVQLLTDVTESVVIPADKTITLDLAGHTLSGGTAKGKAAITNNGALTIKDSSEDGSGRIIREDNGQPSYYVIDNQGTMTVESGTVYNNSGDYKSGSSLVRNGGVKNEAVLNIKGGTFEQEKFIVIKNDDYGILNMTGGVIKTGAPKQIDGKEYTSSGVQNWGQAVLSGGRIDGAIWTSAWSNDLDAPKTVITGDVSVKGDVILERHDKGVNKIPEVSIEGGQFEVREWKIDNGGVLFQISGGTYKGAIPNEDYIVPGSVLNKNPDGSFGVHKHVLVEVAEVPATCDKDGAKAHWKCKDCGDLYLDEGMKTPVTDPNTLVIAKLGHKATHAPAKPATVEAEGVVEHWYCAVCNTYFADAKLSKTMTKAETILAKLPKEFTVTFESGAGKPVAVVVKDGALLEEPAAPTLKGWKFLGWFKVKNADGTVAEKWDFAKDAVTADTTLYGGWVKDEPAKPAAKPTNKLPKTGDASMLPMIAAGISGVAALAAASKRRKH
;
A
#
# COMPACT_ATOMS: atom_id res chain seq x y z
N MET A 1 42.66 32.30 -20.13
CA MET A 1 41.87 32.56 -21.38
C MET A 1 42.58 31.92 -22.57
N ARG A 2 41.90 31.84 -23.73
CA ARG A 2 42.37 31.59 -25.13
C ARG A 2 43.89 31.52 -25.40
N LYS A 3 44.41 30.73 -26.36
CA LYS A 3 43.92 29.60 -27.20
C LYS A 3 45.12 29.18 -28.06
N TRP A 4 45.43 27.88 -28.20
CA TRP A 4 46.21 27.34 -29.33
C TRP A 4 45.42 26.19 -29.96
N SER A 5 45.44 26.05 -31.29
CA SER A 5 44.49 25.15 -31.98
C SER A 5 44.93 24.67 -33.36
N LYS A 6 44.86 23.35 -33.54
CA LYS A 6 44.55 22.61 -34.79
C LYS A 6 45.52 22.72 -35.99
N ALA A 7 46.18 21.60 -36.28
CA ALA A 7 46.34 21.11 -37.67
C ALA A 7 44.95 20.68 -38.25
N PRO A 8 44.75 20.48 -39.57
CA PRO A 8 45.27 19.29 -40.29
C PRO A 8 45.50 19.48 -41.82
N ARG A 9 45.83 18.39 -42.56
CA ARG A 9 45.20 17.95 -43.84
C ARG A 9 45.97 16.78 -44.51
N ILE A 10 45.39 16.24 -45.62
CA ILE A 10 45.98 15.34 -46.66
C ILE A 10 46.09 13.85 -46.22
N LEU A 11 45.63 12.81 -46.97
CA LEU A 11 44.76 12.62 -48.17
C LEU A 11 44.21 11.14 -48.14
N SER A 12 42.95 10.82 -48.49
CA SER A 12 42.44 10.22 -49.78
C SER A 12 42.94 8.79 -50.16
N LEU A 13 42.22 7.87 -50.85
CA LEU A 13 40.80 7.68 -51.24
C LEU A 13 40.64 6.28 -51.91
N LEU A 14 39.47 5.60 -51.77
CA LEU A 14 38.87 4.61 -52.74
C LEU A 14 39.68 3.31 -53.11
N ALA A 15 39.14 2.20 -53.67
CA ALA A 15 37.76 1.71 -53.97
C ALA A 15 37.73 0.16 -54.22
N VAL A 16 36.51 -0.43 -54.31
CA VAL A 16 36.09 -1.74 -54.93
C VAL A 16 36.75 -3.06 -54.43
N MET A 17 36.13 -4.27 -54.45
CA MET A 17 34.88 -4.80 -55.05
C MET A 17 34.09 -5.72 -54.08
N ILE A 18 32.86 -6.11 -54.47
CA ILE A 18 32.11 -7.26 -53.91
C ILE A 18 32.06 -8.40 -54.96
N ALA A 19 32.45 -9.60 -54.58
CA ALA A 19 32.06 -10.86 -55.23
C ALA A 19 32.11 -12.00 -54.20
N ALA A 20 31.11 -12.89 -54.17
CA ALA A 20 31.00 -13.93 -53.15
C ALA A 20 31.66 -15.24 -53.59
N ALA A 21 32.34 -15.91 -52.65
CA ALA A 21 32.73 -17.31 -52.76
C ALA A 21 32.35 -18.00 -51.43
N VAL A 22 31.27 -18.78 -51.42
CA VAL A 22 30.84 -19.54 -50.23
C VAL A 22 31.69 -20.80 -50.12
N GLY A 23 32.88 -20.63 -49.55
CA GLY A 23 33.71 -21.75 -49.11
C GLY A 23 33.29 -22.19 -47.71
N PHE A 24 32.58 -23.31 -47.60
CA PHE A 24 32.50 -24.04 -46.33
C PHE A 24 33.89 -24.63 -46.04
N ALA A 25 34.72 -23.87 -45.34
CA ALA A 25 35.77 -24.48 -44.54
C ALA A 25 35.09 -25.35 -43.48
N PRO A 26 35.56 -26.59 -43.22
CA PRO A 26 35.09 -27.32 -42.05
C PRO A 26 35.40 -26.50 -40.81
N ALA A 27 34.49 -26.47 -39.84
CA ALA A 27 34.79 -25.89 -38.54
C ALA A 27 36.04 -26.59 -37.99
N ALA A 28 37.10 -25.82 -37.76
CA ALA A 28 38.21 -26.31 -36.97
C ALA A 28 37.62 -26.75 -35.62
N HIS A 29 37.91 -27.98 -35.19
CA HIS A 29 37.58 -28.36 -33.82
C HIS A 29 38.36 -27.40 -32.92
N ALA A 30 37.64 -26.66 -32.07
CA ALA A 30 38.28 -25.95 -30.97
C ALA A 30 39.12 -26.96 -30.19
N ALA A 31 40.35 -26.60 -29.84
CA ALA A 31 41.25 -27.54 -29.22
C ALA A 31 40.70 -27.95 -27.84
N GLU A 32 40.41 -29.24 -27.63
CA GLU A 32 40.03 -29.73 -26.30
C GLU A 32 41.25 -29.64 -25.38
N GLY A 33 41.23 -28.64 -24.49
CA GLY A 33 42.29 -28.35 -23.54
C GLY A 33 41.75 -28.08 -22.14
N ASP A 34 42.55 -28.45 -21.13
CA ASP A 34 42.23 -28.25 -19.71
C ASP A 34 42.31 -26.77 -19.29
N VAL A 35 43.15 -26.02 -20.00
CA VAL A 35 43.36 -24.57 -19.86
C VAL A 35 43.25 -23.92 -21.24
N MET A 36 42.35 -22.94 -21.37
CA MET A 36 42.02 -22.29 -22.64
C MET A 36 42.22 -20.77 -22.58
N ILE A 37 42.65 -20.16 -23.69
CA ILE A 37 42.47 -18.72 -23.98
C ILE A 37 41.77 -18.62 -25.34
N GLY A 38 40.47 -18.27 -25.33
CA GLY A 38 39.65 -18.40 -26.55
C GLY A 38 39.64 -19.84 -27.05
N ASP A 39 40.04 -20.05 -28.31
CA ASP A 39 40.19 -21.37 -28.93
C ASP A 39 41.60 -21.98 -28.75
N SER A 40 42.55 -21.24 -28.15
CA SER A 40 43.93 -21.69 -27.88
C SER A 40 43.99 -22.58 -26.63
N ALA A 41 44.44 -23.82 -26.76
CA ALA A 41 44.69 -24.73 -25.63
C ALA A 41 46.13 -24.66 -25.11
N TYR A 42 46.29 -24.79 -23.78
CA TYR A 42 47.57 -24.81 -23.07
C TYR A 42 47.67 -26.03 -22.16
N ALA A 43 48.88 -26.56 -21.95
CA ALA A 43 49.07 -27.73 -21.10
C ALA A 43 49.06 -27.40 -19.59
N SER A 44 49.18 -26.13 -19.22
CA SER A 44 49.09 -25.68 -17.82
C SER A 44 48.76 -24.19 -17.67
N VAL A 45 48.32 -23.78 -16.47
CA VAL A 45 48.04 -22.37 -16.14
C VAL A 45 49.29 -21.48 -16.27
N PRO A 46 50.50 -21.88 -15.82
CA PRO A 46 51.72 -21.12 -16.09
C PRO A 46 52.05 -20.92 -17.58
N GLU A 47 51.72 -21.88 -18.46
CA GLU A 47 51.90 -21.70 -19.91
C GLU A 47 50.93 -20.68 -20.49
N ALA A 48 49.66 -20.69 -20.08
CA ALA A 48 48.66 -19.71 -20.50
C ALA A 48 49.04 -18.29 -20.02
N VAL A 49 49.47 -18.14 -18.75
CA VAL A 49 50.02 -16.88 -18.24
C VAL A 49 51.27 -16.46 -19.03
N LYS A 50 52.18 -17.39 -19.31
CA LYS A 50 53.38 -17.10 -20.11
C LYS A 50 53.05 -16.69 -21.55
N ALA A 51 51.97 -17.18 -22.15
CA ALA A 51 51.55 -16.76 -23.48
C ALA A 51 51.16 -15.27 -23.53
N ILE A 52 50.51 -14.76 -22.48
CA ILE A 52 50.16 -13.34 -22.31
C ILE A 52 51.42 -12.50 -22.07
N VAL A 53 52.34 -12.96 -21.20
CA VAL A 53 53.63 -12.29 -20.92
C VAL A 53 54.54 -12.24 -22.17
N ASP A 54 54.60 -13.32 -22.93
CA ASP A 54 55.33 -13.42 -24.21
C ASP A 54 54.65 -12.63 -25.36
N LYS A 55 53.46 -12.04 -25.11
CA LYS A 55 52.62 -11.34 -26.11
C LYS A 55 52.19 -12.20 -27.29
N LYS A 56 52.05 -13.51 -27.06
CA LYS A 56 51.41 -14.48 -27.99
C LYS A 56 49.89 -14.36 -27.92
N GLU A 57 49.37 -14.10 -26.72
CA GLU A 57 47.96 -13.76 -26.46
C GLU A 57 47.86 -12.31 -25.97
N PRO A 58 46.72 -11.61 -26.20
CA PRO A 58 46.56 -10.22 -25.85
C PRO A 58 46.39 -9.98 -24.34
N GLN A 59 46.75 -8.79 -23.89
CA GLN A 59 46.37 -8.29 -22.55
C GLN A 59 44.84 -8.11 -22.50
N GLY A 60 44.24 -8.35 -21.34
CA GLY A 60 42.78 -8.46 -21.15
C GLY A 60 42.19 -9.83 -21.47
N SER A 61 43.01 -10.82 -21.85
CA SER A 61 42.57 -12.20 -22.13
C SER A 61 41.87 -12.86 -20.94
N THR A 62 41.03 -13.87 -21.22
CA THR A 62 40.50 -14.77 -20.19
C THR A 62 41.19 -16.13 -20.32
N ILE A 63 41.97 -16.50 -19.31
CA ILE A 63 42.43 -17.87 -19.08
C ILE A 63 41.25 -18.62 -18.44
N LYS A 64 40.76 -19.68 -19.06
CA LYS A 64 39.63 -20.47 -18.56
C LYS A 64 40.01 -21.93 -18.27
N LEU A 65 39.53 -22.48 -17.15
CA LEU A 65 39.54 -23.93 -16.89
C LEU A 65 38.29 -24.61 -17.46
N THR A 66 38.46 -25.85 -17.94
CA THR A 66 37.38 -26.70 -18.48
C THR A 66 37.08 -27.95 -17.63
N LYS A 67 37.92 -28.22 -16.63
CA LYS A 67 37.75 -29.27 -15.60
C LYS A 67 38.58 -28.93 -14.35
N ASP A 68 38.43 -29.74 -13.30
CA ASP A 68 39.33 -29.69 -12.14
C ASP A 68 40.77 -30.06 -12.55
N LEU A 69 41.74 -29.26 -12.12
CA LEU A 69 43.13 -29.34 -12.58
C LEU A 69 44.13 -29.21 -11.42
N THR A 70 45.07 -30.15 -11.35
CA THR A 70 46.25 -30.07 -10.47
C THR A 70 47.45 -29.53 -11.25
N GLY A 71 48.22 -28.62 -10.68
CA GLY A 71 49.40 -28.05 -11.36
C GLY A 71 50.39 -27.33 -10.43
N PRO A 72 51.54 -26.90 -10.95
CA PRO A 72 52.57 -26.19 -10.18
C PRO A 72 52.18 -24.73 -9.90
N GLY A 73 52.97 -24.04 -9.09
CA GLY A 73 52.76 -22.63 -8.77
C GLY A 73 52.78 -21.69 -9.98
N VAL A 74 52.05 -20.58 -9.90
CA VAL A 74 51.83 -19.63 -10.99
C VAL A 74 52.44 -18.27 -10.66
N GLN A 75 53.53 -17.90 -11.35
CA GLN A 75 54.14 -16.57 -11.25
C GLN A 75 53.62 -15.67 -12.37
N VAL A 76 53.05 -14.52 -12.01
CA VAL A 76 52.61 -13.48 -12.94
C VAL A 76 53.63 -12.35 -12.91
N ALA A 77 54.19 -12.00 -14.07
CA ALA A 77 55.11 -10.88 -14.22
C ALA A 77 54.44 -9.53 -13.90
N GLY A 78 55.23 -8.46 -13.74
CA GLY A 78 54.66 -7.13 -13.53
C GLY A 78 53.94 -6.59 -14.78
N GLY A 79 52.97 -5.71 -14.56
CA GLY A 79 52.27 -4.98 -15.63
C GLY A 79 51.41 -5.85 -16.56
N GLN A 80 50.80 -6.92 -16.06
CA GLN A 80 49.93 -7.81 -16.85
C GLN A 80 48.43 -7.55 -16.57
N GLU A 81 47.58 -7.82 -17.55
CA GLU A 81 46.12 -7.71 -17.43
C GLU A 81 45.46 -8.98 -17.97
N PHE A 82 44.69 -9.70 -17.14
CA PHE A 82 43.89 -10.85 -17.56
C PHE A 82 42.83 -11.25 -16.53
N THR A 83 41.86 -12.05 -16.97
CA THR A 83 40.93 -12.80 -16.11
C THR A 83 41.36 -14.26 -16.02
N PHE A 84 41.35 -14.85 -14.83
CA PHE A 84 41.42 -16.30 -14.61
C PHE A 84 40.03 -16.78 -14.18
N ASP A 85 39.32 -17.43 -15.10
CA ASP A 85 37.96 -17.94 -14.93
C ASP A 85 38.03 -19.45 -14.69
N LEU A 86 37.85 -19.88 -13.44
CA LEU A 86 37.93 -21.29 -13.10
C LEU A 86 36.72 -22.09 -13.61
N GLY A 87 35.70 -21.46 -14.22
CA GLY A 87 34.61 -22.14 -14.92
C GLY A 87 33.66 -22.97 -14.04
N GLY A 88 33.79 -22.88 -12.71
CA GLY A 88 33.15 -23.73 -11.71
C GLY A 88 34.07 -24.81 -11.11
N HIS A 89 35.32 -24.89 -11.55
CA HIS A 89 36.28 -25.95 -11.22
C HIS A 89 37.29 -25.57 -10.13
N THR A 90 38.07 -26.55 -9.71
CA THR A 90 39.15 -26.44 -8.73
C THR A 90 40.51 -26.38 -9.42
N TYR A 91 41.34 -25.41 -9.04
CA TYR A 91 42.78 -25.44 -9.28
C TYR A 91 43.52 -25.82 -7.98
N THR A 92 44.14 -27.01 -7.98
CA THR A 92 44.92 -27.52 -6.85
C THR A 92 46.40 -27.35 -7.11
N VAL A 93 47.05 -26.47 -6.35
CA VAL A 93 48.48 -26.20 -6.54
C VAL A 93 49.34 -27.20 -5.77
N THR A 94 50.27 -27.85 -6.47
CA THR A 94 51.31 -28.73 -5.92
C THR A 94 52.70 -28.12 -6.11
N ASP A 95 53.72 -28.73 -5.50
CA ASP A 95 55.11 -28.36 -5.75
C ASP A 95 55.52 -28.64 -7.23
N PRO A 96 56.44 -27.86 -7.83
CA PRO A 96 57.12 -26.70 -7.27
C PRO A 96 56.23 -25.47 -7.12
N MET A 97 56.40 -24.77 -6.01
CA MET A 97 55.82 -23.46 -5.74
C MET A 97 56.61 -22.34 -6.43
N VAL A 98 56.13 -21.09 -6.35
CA VAL A 98 56.79 -19.91 -6.93
C VAL A 98 57.18 -18.89 -5.87
N GLY A 99 58.11 -17.99 -6.21
CA GLY A 99 58.59 -16.93 -5.32
C GLY A 99 59.92 -16.35 -5.78
N SER A 100 60.58 -15.61 -4.89
CA SER A 100 61.98 -15.21 -5.06
C SER A 100 62.90 -16.42 -4.86
N THR A 101 64.04 -16.47 -5.56
CA THR A 101 64.94 -17.62 -5.58
C THR A 101 65.42 -18.04 -4.18
N GLY A 102 65.17 -19.29 -3.79
CA GLY A 102 65.46 -19.84 -2.46
C GLY A 102 64.35 -19.60 -1.41
N THR A 103 63.20 -19.05 -1.81
CA THR A 103 62.03 -18.78 -0.95
C THR A 103 60.70 -19.13 -1.65
N GLU A 104 60.74 -19.98 -2.66
CA GLU A 104 59.61 -20.41 -3.48
C GLU A 104 58.56 -21.16 -2.64
N THR A 105 57.59 -20.40 -2.12
CA THR A 105 56.62 -20.85 -1.10
C THR A 105 55.20 -20.35 -1.36
N ASN A 106 54.98 -19.66 -2.49
CA ASN A 106 53.70 -19.10 -2.91
C ASN A 106 53.04 -20.00 -3.96
N ALA A 107 51.74 -20.25 -3.86
CA ALA A 107 51.01 -20.95 -4.92
C ALA A 107 50.76 -20.04 -6.13
N PHE A 108 50.43 -18.77 -5.88
CA PHE A 108 50.44 -17.69 -6.85
C PHE A 108 51.32 -16.54 -6.36
N GLN A 109 52.12 -15.94 -7.26
CA GLN A 109 52.85 -14.69 -6.99
C GLN A 109 52.47 -13.66 -8.06
N LEU A 110 51.81 -12.57 -7.65
CA LEU A 110 51.18 -11.61 -8.55
C LEU A 110 51.93 -10.26 -8.52
N MET A 111 52.90 -10.07 -9.43
CA MET A 111 53.84 -8.95 -9.38
C MET A 111 53.24 -7.60 -9.82
N MET A 112 53.79 -6.53 -9.25
CA MET A 112 53.22 -5.17 -9.25
C MET A 112 52.87 -4.56 -10.63
N GLY A 113 51.91 -3.63 -10.61
CA GLY A 113 51.41 -2.94 -11.80
C GLY A 113 50.40 -3.74 -12.63
N SER A 114 50.08 -4.98 -12.22
CA SER A 114 49.13 -5.84 -12.92
C SER A 114 47.67 -5.59 -12.48
N ASN A 115 46.71 -5.86 -13.37
CA ASN A 115 45.26 -5.76 -13.16
C ASN A 115 44.61 -7.13 -13.42
N LEU A 116 44.29 -7.86 -12.35
CA LEU A 116 43.93 -9.27 -12.43
C LEU A 116 42.52 -9.52 -11.88
N THR A 117 41.74 -10.39 -12.52
CA THR A 117 40.43 -10.84 -11.99
C THR A 117 40.41 -12.36 -11.89
N PHE A 118 40.28 -12.93 -10.69
CA PHE A 118 40.10 -14.37 -10.49
C PHE A 118 38.64 -14.66 -10.15
N ARG A 119 38.00 -15.61 -10.83
CA ARG A 119 36.55 -15.86 -10.66
C ARG A 119 36.08 -17.29 -10.84
N ASN A 120 34.87 -17.57 -10.36
CA ASN A 120 34.06 -18.76 -10.64
C ASN A 120 34.74 -20.10 -10.33
N GLY A 121 35.01 -20.45 -9.08
CA GLY A 121 35.57 -21.78 -8.76
C GLY A 121 36.32 -21.85 -7.44
N VAL A 122 37.30 -22.74 -7.33
CA VAL A 122 38.08 -22.98 -6.11
C VAL A 122 39.59 -22.93 -6.39
N ILE A 123 40.36 -22.19 -5.60
CA ILE A 123 41.82 -22.25 -5.59
C ILE A 123 42.26 -22.83 -4.25
N THR A 124 43.07 -23.89 -4.27
CA THR A 124 43.59 -24.57 -3.07
C THR A 124 45.01 -25.11 -3.30
N THR A 125 45.66 -25.65 -2.28
CA THR A 125 47.00 -26.24 -2.41
C THR A 125 47.20 -27.49 -1.55
N GLU A 126 47.92 -28.46 -2.11
CA GLU A 126 48.38 -29.69 -1.44
C GLU A 126 49.91 -29.70 -1.25
N SER A 127 50.60 -28.59 -1.56
CA SER A 127 52.06 -28.46 -1.41
C SER A 127 52.51 -28.66 0.03
N ALA A 128 53.61 -29.40 0.20
CA ALA A 128 54.27 -29.58 1.48
C ALA A 128 55.11 -28.35 1.88
N SER A 129 55.57 -27.56 0.90
CA SER A 129 56.39 -26.37 1.12
C SER A 129 55.55 -25.10 1.33
N GLY A 130 54.40 -24.99 0.66
CA GLY A 130 53.55 -23.81 0.54
C GLY A 130 53.24 -23.09 1.85
N LYS A 131 53.54 -21.78 1.90
CA LYS A 131 53.23 -20.89 3.03
C LYS A 131 52.17 -19.86 2.68
N ILE A 132 52.06 -19.45 1.41
CA ILE A 132 51.08 -18.47 0.96
C ILE A 132 50.31 -19.04 -0.23
N LEU A 133 48.97 -18.99 -0.22
CA LEU A 133 48.20 -19.44 -1.38
C LEU A 133 48.25 -18.39 -2.50
N ILE A 134 47.96 -17.12 -2.21
CA ILE A 134 48.18 -16.00 -3.14
C ILE A 134 49.03 -14.92 -2.45
N GLN A 135 50.23 -14.64 -2.98
CA GLN A 135 51.03 -13.46 -2.62
C GLN A 135 50.79 -12.37 -3.66
N ASN A 136 50.16 -11.27 -3.25
CA ASN A 136 49.70 -10.21 -4.13
C ASN A 136 50.47 -8.88 -3.95
N TYR A 137 50.94 -8.33 -5.07
CA TYR A 137 51.43 -6.96 -5.23
C TYR A 137 50.66 -6.18 -6.31
N SER A 138 49.57 -6.75 -6.83
CA SER A 138 48.79 -6.30 -7.99
C SER A 138 47.44 -5.73 -7.59
N ASN A 139 46.78 -5.06 -8.54
CA ASN A 139 45.33 -4.86 -8.42
C ASN A 139 44.63 -6.19 -8.70
N LEU A 140 43.81 -6.67 -7.76
CA LEU A 140 43.23 -8.01 -7.78
C LEU A 140 41.73 -7.98 -7.44
N LYS A 141 40.88 -8.39 -8.39
CA LYS A 141 39.46 -8.60 -8.17
C LYS A 141 39.16 -10.10 -7.99
N LEU A 142 38.33 -10.43 -7.01
CA LEU A 142 37.87 -11.80 -6.73
C LEU A 142 36.35 -11.86 -6.84
N GLU A 143 35.80 -12.68 -7.74
CA GLU A 143 34.33 -12.79 -7.96
C GLU A 143 33.87 -14.25 -7.96
N GLY A 144 33.00 -14.66 -7.03
CA GLY A 144 32.47 -16.03 -6.99
C GLY A 144 33.54 -17.13 -6.88
N VAL A 145 34.71 -16.79 -6.31
CA VAL A 145 35.86 -17.70 -6.15
C VAL A 145 36.07 -18.04 -4.68
N THR A 146 36.38 -19.30 -4.40
CA THR A 146 36.72 -19.79 -3.07
C THR A 146 38.21 -20.00 -2.95
N LEU A 147 38.89 -19.20 -2.13
CA LEU A 147 40.29 -19.39 -1.78
C LEU A 147 40.36 -20.27 -0.53
N LYS A 148 41.17 -21.34 -0.56
CA LYS A 148 41.28 -22.30 0.56
C LYS A 148 42.74 -22.65 0.83
N GLY A 149 43.26 -22.22 1.98
CA GLY A 149 44.61 -22.55 2.40
C GLY A 149 44.80 -24.04 2.67
N GLY A 150 45.97 -24.57 2.31
CA GLY A 150 46.38 -25.94 2.62
C GLY A 150 46.88 -26.12 4.07
N PRO A 151 47.27 -27.34 4.47
CA PRO A 151 47.74 -27.65 5.83
C PRO A 151 48.95 -26.82 6.28
N HIS A 152 49.82 -26.43 5.34
CA HIS A 152 51.03 -25.65 5.61
C HIS A 152 50.90 -24.15 5.30
N THR A 153 49.78 -23.73 4.71
CA THR A 153 49.50 -22.34 4.37
C THR A 153 49.26 -21.52 5.65
N ALA A 154 50.03 -20.44 5.78
CA ALA A 154 49.95 -19.45 6.84
C ALA A 154 49.03 -18.28 6.45
N TYR A 155 49.10 -17.85 5.18
CA TYR A 155 48.29 -16.77 4.60
C TYR A 155 47.59 -17.25 3.34
N THR A 156 46.27 -17.10 3.26
CA THR A 156 45.50 -17.54 2.08
C THR A 156 45.53 -16.46 0.99
N LEU A 157 45.55 -15.19 1.38
CA LEU A 157 45.75 -14.05 0.49
C LEU A 157 46.58 -12.97 1.22
N SER A 158 47.88 -12.88 0.91
CA SER A 158 48.75 -11.83 1.44
C SER A 158 48.83 -10.67 0.45
N ASN A 159 48.65 -9.43 0.91
CA ASN A 159 48.51 -8.23 0.10
C ASN A 159 49.50 -7.15 0.55
N ASN A 160 50.54 -6.94 -0.26
CA ASN A 160 51.63 -6.01 0.06
C ASN A 160 51.65 -4.75 -0.82
N ASN A 161 50.93 -4.76 -1.95
CA ASN A 161 50.73 -3.62 -2.84
C ASN A 161 49.46 -3.81 -3.69
N GLY A 162 48.82 -2.71 -4.09
CA GLY A 162 47.69 -2.67 -5.02
C GLY A 162 46.31 -2.65 -4.36
N ASN A 163 45.29 -2.44 -5.18
CA ASN A 163 43.88 -2.43 -4.75
C ASN A 163 43.26 -3.82 -4.90
N VAL A 164 42.66 -4.34 -3.83
CA VAL A 164 42.10 -5.69 -3.78
C VAL A 164 40.62 -5.64 -3.49
N THR A 165 39.82 -6.36 -4.27
CA THR A 165 38.37 -6.44 -4.11
C THR A 165 37.96 -7.88 -3.84
N VAL A 166 37.56 -8.17 -2.60
CA VAL A 166 36.86 -9.41 -2.23
C VAL A 166 35.39 -9.20 -2.57
N GLY A 167 35.04 -9.51 -3.82
CA GLY A 167 33.75 -9.21 -4.43
C GLY A 167 32.66 -10.24 -4.19
N ALA A 168 31.54 -10.05 -4.87
CA ALA A 168 30.33 -10.87 -4.72
C ALA A 168 30.60 -12.39 -4.79
N GLY A 169 30.10 -13.15 -3.80
CA GLY A 169 30.19 -14.60 -3.73
C GLY A 169 31.59 -15.19 -3.44
N THR A 170 32.60 -14.35 -3.21
CA THR A 170 33.97 -14.81 -2.91
C THR A 170 34.10 -15.28 -1.47
N ASN A 171 34.64 -16.48 -1.25
CA ASN A 171 34.91 -17.05 0.08
C ASN A 171 36.43 -17.17 0.31
N ILE A 172 36.90 -16.99 1.55
CA ILE A 172 38.32 -17.09 1.91
C ILE A 172 38.49 -17.90 3.21
N TYR A 173 39.04 -19.10 3.09
CA TYR A 173 39.27 -20.03 4.20
C TYR A 173 40.75 -20.14 4.53
N ALA A 174 41.12 -19.75 5.76
CA ALA A 174 42.48 -19.85 6.27
C ALA A 174 43.06 -21.27 6.24
N GLY A 175 44.38 -21.36 6.03
CA GLY A 175 45.13 -22.60 6.06
C GLY A 175 45.40 -23.16 7.47
N GLY A 176 46.15 -24.27 7.51
CA GLY A 176 46.45 -24.99 8.76
C GLY A 176 47.55 -24.37 9.63
N ALA A 177 48.45 -23.58 9.06
CA ALA A 177 49.62 -23.04 9.76
C ALA A 177 49.36 -21.64 10.34
N GLY A 178 50.08 -21.27 11.41
CA GLY A 178 50.01 -19.93 11.99
C GLY A 178 50.51 -18.85 11.01
N PRO A 179 49.89 -17.65 10.97
CA PRO A 179 48.85 -17.15 11.89
C PRO A 179 47.42 -17.63 11.59
N LYS A 180 47.23 -18.44 10.53
CA LYS A 180 45.92 -18.80 9.95
C LYS A 180 45.18 -17.58 9.41
N ALA A 181 45.88 -16.78 8.60
CA ALA A 181 45.27 -15.66 7.93
C ALA A 181 44.39 -16.12 6.75
N ALA A 182 43.15 -15.65 6.74
CA ALA A 182 42.32 -15.61 5.54
C ALA A 182 42.95 -14.60 4.57
N PHE A 183 43.15 -13.37 5.03
CA PHE A 183 43.96 -12.38 4.30
C PHE A 183 44.65 -11.38 5.24
N ASP A 184 45.64 -10.67 4.71
CA ASP A 184 46.28 -9.54 5.38
C ASP A 184 46.13 -8.21 4.60
N VAL A 185 46.52 -7.12 5.25
CA VAL A 185 46.84 -5.82 4.64
C VAL A 185 48.22 -5.42 5.15
N CYS A 186 49.27 -5.71 4.37
CA CYS A 186 50.65 -5.52 4.77
C CYS A 186 51.27 -4.25 4.15
N ARG A 187 51.48 -3.21 4.95
CA ARG A 187 52.25 -2.03 4.53
C ARG A 187 53.74 -2.36 4.54
N PHE A 188 54.26 -2.78 3.40
CA PHE A 188 55.62 -3.34 3.28
C PHE A 188 56.56 -2.44 2.48
N ALA A 189 57.72 -2.08 3.07
CA ALA A 189 58.83 -1.40 2.40
C ALA A 189 58.43 -0.15 1.58
N ASP A 190 58.99 0.03 0.39
CA ASP A 190 58.78 1.18 -0.51
C ASP A 190 57.55 1.05 -1.42
N TYR A 191 56.74 -0.01 -1.29
CA TYR A 191 55.50 -0.16 -2.05
C TYR A 191 54.50 0.97 -1.75
N GLU A 192 53.92 1.56 -2.79
CA GLU A 192 53.23 2.84 -2.67
C GLU A 192 51.93 2.78 -1.87
N SER A 193 51.15 1.70 -2.01
CA SER A 193 49.79 1.60 -1.44
C SER A 193 49.28 0.16 -1.40
N VAL A 194 48.50 -0.21 -0.38
CA VAL A 194 47.64 -1.40 -0.42
C VAL A 194 46.28 -1.11 0.22
N VAL A 195 45.21 -1.39 -0.51
CA VAL A 195 43.83 -1.21 -0.03
C VAL A 195 43.02 -2.46 -0.32
N VAL A 196 42.57 -3.15 0.73
CA VAL A 196 41.67 -4.31 0.60
C VAL A 196 40.24 -3.86 0.88
N THR A 197 39.31 -4.19 -0.01
CA THR A 197 37.89 -3.90 0.11
C THR A 197 37.07 -5.18 0.04
N VAL A 198 36.35 -5.49 1.11
CA VAL A 198 35.34 -6.55 1.17
C VAL A 198 34.00 -5.94 0.75
N GLU A 199 33.41 -6.41 -0.34
CA GLU A 199 32.14 -5.90 -0.84
C GLU A 199 30.94 -6.44 -0.05
N LYS A 200 29.80 -5.75 -0.14
CA LYS A 200 28.57 -6.14 0.58
C LYS A 200 28.05 -7.54 0.21
N GLY A 201 28.37 -8.00 -1.00
CA GLY A 201 28.01 -9.34 -1.49
C GLY A 201 29.07 -10.43 -1.26
N ALA A 202 30.17 -10.14 -0.55
CA ALA A 202 31.20 -11.14 -0.26
C ALA A 202 30.62 -12.35 0.51
N GLY A 203 31.27 -13.50 0.35
CA GLY A 203 30.89 -14.76 0.98
C GLY A 203 31.42 -14.91 2.41
N GLU A 204 31.79 -16.14 2.78
CA GLU A 204 32.36 -16.45 4.09
C GLU A 204 33.87 -16.20 4.14
N ILE A 205 34.33 -15.54 5.21
CA ILE A 205 35.75 -15.33 5.51
C ILE A 205 36.03 -15.98 6.88
N VAL A 206 36.96 -16.94 6.90
CA VAL A 206 37.25 -17.78 8.07
C VAL A 206 38.73 -17.71 8.43
N GLY A 207 39.04 -17.25 9.64
CA GLY A 207 40.41 -17.12 10.16
C GLY A 207 40.81 -15.68 10.51
N VAL A 208 42.11 -15.42 10.57
CA VAL A 208 42.64 -14.09 10.88
C VAL A 208 42.49 -13.15 9.69
N ILE A 209 42.04 -11.93 9.96
CA ILE A 209 42.20 -10.76 9.10
C ILE A 209 43.30 -9.92 9.74
N GLU A 210 44.44 -9.79 9.07
CA GLU A 210 45.63 -9.17 9.65
C GLU A 210 45.89 -7.76 9.08
N THR A 211 46.35 -6.82 9.91
CA THR A 211 47.05 -5.61 9.44
C THR A 211 48.45 -5.59 10.01
N SER A 212 49.43 -5.17 9.20
CA SER A 212 50.85 -5.15 9.61
C SER A 212 51.67 -4.09 8.87
N VAL A 213 52.76 -3.63 9.48
CA VAL A 213 53.72 -2.68 8.88
C VAL A 213 55.12 -3.29 8.98
N PHE A 214 55.77 -3.56 7.85
CA PHE A 214 57.04 -4.29 7.81
C PHE A 214 58.05 -3.69 6.82
N GLY A 215 59.32 -4.11 6.93
CA GLY A 215 60.36 -3.77 5.96
C GLY A 215 60.79 -2.29 5.94
N ALA A 216 60.67 -1.58 7.07
CA ALA A 216 60.95 -0.14 7.18
C ALA A 216 60.13 0.71 6.17
N ALA A 217 58.81 0.56 6.21
CA ALA A 217 57.93 1.05 5.15
C ALA A 217 57.97 2.58 4.95
N THR A 218 58.10 3.01 3.69
CA THR A 218 58.21 4.44 3.30
C THR A 218 57.16 4.90 2.27
N GLY A 219 56.38 3.98 1.69
CA GLY A 219 55.28 4.31 0.76
C GLY A 219 54.26 5.29 1.34
N LYS A 220 53.66 6.12 0.47
CA LYS A 220 52.85 7.31 0.85
C LYS A 220 51.44 7.36 0.26
N GLY A 221 51.04 6.35 -0.51
CA GLY A 221 49.67 6.21 -1.00
C GLY A 221 48.71 5.73 0.10
N PRO A 222 47.46 5.39 -0.26
CA PRO A 222 46.50 4.87 0.71
C PRO A 222 46.90 3.49 1.22
N PHE A 223 46.77 3.31 2.53
CA PHE A 223 46.86 2.01 3.20
C PHE A 223 45.58 1.80 4.00
N GLY A 224 44.81 0.74 3.71
CA GLY A 224 43.51 0.58 4.35
C GLY A 224 42.77 -0.73 4.12
N LEU A 225 41.73 -0.92 4.92
CA LEU A 225 40.86 -2.10 4.95
C LEU A 225 39.41 -1.64 5.05
N ASN A 226 38.64 -1.78 3.97
CA ASN A 226 37.24 -1.38 3.90
C ASN A 226 36.34 -2.62 3.96
N ILE A 227 35.56 -2.78 5.03
CA ILE A 227 34.76 -3.98 5.28
C ILE A 227 33.26 -3.66 5.13
N ASN A 228 32.72 -3.78 3.92
CA ASN A 228 31.34 -3.39 3.60
C ASN A 228 30.33 -4.54 3.69
N GLY A 229 30.76 -5.74 4.09
CA GLY A 229 29.94 -6.95 4.22
C GLY A 229 30.79 -8.21 4.37
N GLY A 230 30.25 -9.34 3.88
CA GLY A 230 30.79 -10.68 4.10
C GLY A 230 30.28 -11.33 5.39
N ASN A 231 30.26 -12.66 5.44
CA ASN A 231 30.05 -13.41 6.67
C ASN A 231 31.38 -13.51 7.42
N LEU A 232 31.51 -12.75 8.51
CA LEU A 232 32.70 -12.64 9.35
C LEU A 232 32.55 -13.33 10.72
N SER A 233 31.49 -14.11 10.96
CA SER A 233 31.26 -14.75 12.27
C SER A 233 32.36 -15.72 12.71
N ASN A 234 33.18 -16.20 11.76
CA ASN A 234 34.34 -17.05 11.98
C ASN A 234 35.69 -16.32 11.71
N ALA A 235 35.68 -14.99 11.63
CA ALA A 235 36.85 -14.15 11.39
C ALA A 235 37.34 -13.46 12.67
N LYS A 236 38.62 -13.10 12.71
CA LYS A 236 39.21 -12.28 13.79
C LYS A 236 40.15 -11.22 13.23
N LEU A 237 39.88 -9.95 13.52
CA LEU A 237 40.80 -8.85 13.22
C LEU A 237 42.00 -8.86 14.18
N VAL A 238 43.21 -8.71 13.65
CA VAL A 238 44.47 -8.63 14.39
C VAL A 238 45.33 -7.51 13.79
N CYS A 239 45.70 -6.52 14.60
CA CYS A 239 46.60 -5.45 14.19
C CYS A 239 47.97 -5.66 14.83
N ILE A 240 48.97 -6.03 14.03
CA ILE A 240 50.36 -6.25 14.49
C ILE A 240 51.10 -4.90 14.56
N ASP A 241 52.00 -4.75 15.54
CA ASP A 241 52.93 -3.62 15.71
C ASP A 241 52.28 -2.25 15.50
N GLU A 242 51.13 -2.04 16.16
CA GLU A 242 50.36 -0.77 16.17
C GLU A 242 49.86 -0.31 14.78
N SER A 243 49.86 -1.21 13.80
CA SER A 243 49.52 -0.96 12.38
C SER A 243 48.17 -0.27 12.12
N ALA A 244 47.20 -0.31 13.04
CA ALA A 244 45.94 0.42 12.93
C ALA A 244 46.14 1.96 12.85
N GLU A 245 47.24 2.49 13.40
CA GLU A 245 47.61 3.91 13.26
C GLU A 245 48.19 4.25 11.86
N ALA A 246 48.61 3.22 11.11
CA ALA A 246 49.28 3.34 9.81
C ALA A 246 48.44 2.83 8.63
N ILE A 247 47.32 2.14 8.90
CA ILE A 247 46.43 1.47 7.94
C ILE A 247 44.99 1.76 8.38
N LYS A 248 44.25 2.57 7.61
CA LYS A 248 42.88 2.96 7.98
C LYS A 248 41.92 1.78 7.82
N VAL A 249 41.45 1.23 8.93
CA VAL A 249 40.44 0.15 8.95
C VAL A 249 39.04 0.75 9.18
N VAL A 250 38.09 0.44 8.31
CA VAL A 250 36.68 0.86 8.43
C VAL A 250 35.75 -0.32 8.15
N LYS A 251 34.58 -0.35 8.80
CA LYS A 251 33.50 -1.32 8.54
C LYS A 251 32.13 -0.65 8.42
N ASP A 252 31.25 -1.25 7.62
CA ASP A 252 29.81 -0.95 7.64
C ASP A 252 29.25 -1.27 9.05
N PRO A 253 28.33 -0.44 9.61
CA PRO A 253 27.72 -0.71 10.91
C PRO A 253 27.12 -2.12 11.05
N SER A 254 26.53 -2.66 9.98
CA SER A 254 25.91 -3.99 9.95
C SER A 254 26.90 -5.17 9.99
N VAL A 255 28.20 -4.92 9.86
CA VAL A 255 29.23 -5.97 9.93
C VAL A 255 29.54 -6.32 11.39
N ALA A 256 29.18 -7.53 11.80
CA ALA A 256 29.56 -8.10 13.09
C ALA A 256 31.03 -8.56 13.08
N LEU A 257 31.93 -7.69 13.56
CA LEU A 257 33.36 -7.96 13.73
C LEU A 257 33.85 -7.27 15.00
N ALA A 258 34.38 -8.03 15.95
CA ALA A 258 34.94 -7.48 17.19
C ALA A 258 36.23 -6.68 16.90
N ALA A 259 36.44 -5.59 17.64
CA ALA A 259 37.71 -4.87 17.61
C ALA A 259 38.83 -5.70 18.26
N PRO A 260 40.08 -5.63 17.79
CA PRO A 260 41.23 -6.19 18.49
C PRO A 260 41.46 -5.49 19.84
N GLY A 261 42.16 -6.16 20.76
CA GLY A 261 42.44 -5.61 22.10
C GLY A 261 43.13 -4.25 22.04
N GLY A 262 42.74 -3.33 22.93
CA GLY A 262 43.24 -1.95 22.95
C GLY A 262 42.66 -1.04 21.85
N HIS A 263 41.72 -1.52 21.04
CA HIS A 263 41.06 -0.78 19.98
C HIS A 263 39.53 -0.86 20.13
N GLU A 264 38.83 0.07 19.49
CA GLU A 264 37.37 0.17 19.49
C GLU A 264 36.86 0.63 18.10
N TRP A 265 35.55 0.46 17.86
CA TRP A 265 34.89 0.96 16.65
C TRP A 265 34.14 2.26 16.96
N VAL A 266 34.58 3.36 16.36
CA VAL A 266 33.98 4.69 16.51
C VAL A 266 33.50 5.17 15.15
N GLY A 267 32.19 5.39 15.00
CA GLY A 267 31.57 5.69 13.71
C GLY A 267 31.84 4.66 12.60
N GLY A 268 32.18 3.41 12.95
CA GLY A 268 32.60 2.37 12.01
C GLY A 268 34.09 2.37 11.63
N THR A 269 34.87 3.37 12.07
CA THR A 269 36.34 3.38 11.92
C THR A 269 36.99 2.73 13.14
N LEU A 270 38.04 1.93 12.92
CA LEU A 270 38.83 1.39 14.03
C LEU A 270 39.73 2.49 14.58
N VAL A 271 39.70 2.70 15.89
CA VAL A 271 40.61 3.61 16.59
C VAL A 271 41.27 2.93 17.77
N LYS A 272 42.43 3.47 18.16
CA LYS A 272 43.16 3.13 19.38
C LYS A 272 43.19 4.38 20.27
N PRO A 273 42.23 4.54 21.20
CA PRO A 273 42.15 5.74 22.02
C PRO A 273 43.34 5.81 22.97
N SER A 274 43.75 7.03 23.34
CA SER A 274 44.55 7.18 24.56
C SER A 274 43.73 6.77 25.78
N GLU A 275 44.35 6.23 26.83
CA GLU A 275 43.70 5.86 28.12
C GLU A 275 42.91 7.00 28.80
N LYS A 276 43.04 8.23 28.31
CA LYS A 276 42.39 9.45 28.81
C LYS A 276 41.35 10.03 27.85
N ALA A 277 41.08 9.37 26.72
CA ALA A 277 40.08 9.82 25.77
C ALA A 277 38.68 9.57 26.33
N VAL A 278 37.79 10.56 26.19
CA VAL A 278 36.41 10.50 26.68
C VAL A 278 35.37 10.74 25.60
N ALA A 279 35.78 11.37 24.50
CA ALA A 279 34.95 11.65 23.35
C ALA A 279 35.75 11.56 22.06
N ALA A 280 35.09 11.28 20.94
CA ALA A 280 35.68 11.25 19.61
C ALA A 280 34.83 12.00 18.59
N VAL A 281 35.48 12.83 17.78
CA VAL A 281 34.85 13.56 16.66
C VAL A 281 34.97 12.72 15.40
N VAL A 282 33.85 12.21 14.89
CA VAL A 282 33.70 11.52 13.61
C VAL A 282 33.24 12.53 12.56
N LYS A 283 34.10 12.79 11.57
CA LYS A 283 33.83 13.72 10.47
C LYS A 283 33.03 13.04 9.35
N PRO A 284 32.36 13.80 8.45
CA PRO A 284 31.71 13.26 7.25
C PRO A 284 32.64 12.46 6.30
N SER A 285 33.97 12.63 6.41
CA SER A 285 34.97 11.83 5.70
C SER A 285 35.24 10.44 6.33
N GLY A 286 34.58 10.11 7.44
CA GLY A 286 34.89 8.95 8.26
C GLY A 286 36.27 9.04 8.92
N ASP A 287 36.85 10.23 9.05
CA ASP A 287 38.06 10.44 9.85
C ASP A 287 37.66 10.72 11.31
N VAL A 288 38.39 10.11 12.24
CA VAL A 288 38.10 10.17 13.67
C VAL A 288 39.26 10.83 14.41
N ALA A 289 38.95 11.70 15.37
CA ALA A 289 39.92 12.27 16.31
C ALA A 289 39.41 12.12 17.75
N THR A 290 40.24 11.61 18.65
CA THR A 290 39.90 11.37 20.07
C THR A 290 40.36 12.51 20.98
N PHE A 291 39.57 12.85 22.00
CA PHE A 291 39.78 13.99 22.89
C PHE A 291 39.67 13.60 24.36
N ALA A 292 40.47 14.24 25.21
CA ALA A 292 40.49 14.00 26.66
C ALA A 292 39.47 14.83 27.47
N LYS A 293 38.62 15.62 26.78
CA LYS A 293 37.42 16.28 27.33
C LYS A 293 36.32 16.29 26.29
N LEU A 294 35.06 16.35 26.73
CA LEU A 294 33.93 16.52 25.82
C LEU A 294 33.85 17.96 25.31
N ALA A 295 34.14 18.96 26.15
CA ALA A 295 34.18 20.36 25.74
C ALA A 295 35.19 20.63 24.60
N ASP A 296 36.37 20.01 24.67
CA ASP A 296 37.41 20.16 23.63
C ASP A 296 36.98 19.48 22.30
N ALA A 297 36.28 18.34 22.39
CA ALA A 297 35.71 17.65 21.22
C ALA A 297 34.59 18.47 20.56
N LEU A 298 33.66 19.00 21.35
CA LEU A 298 32.55 19.84 20.87
C LEU A 298 33.02 21.16 20.24
N ALA A 299 34.12 21.73 20.74
CA ALA A 299 34.74 22.92 20.14
C ALA A 299 35.48 22.63 18.82
N ALA A 300 35.96 21.39 18.64
CA ALA A 300 36.66 20.94 17.43
C ALA A 300 35.72 20.31 16.36
N ALA A 301 34.47 20.01 16.73
CA ALA A 301 33.46 19.47 15.84
C ALA A 301 32.80 20.56 15.00
N ASP A 302 32.52 20.24 13.74
CA ASP A 302 31.71 21.04 12.83
C ASP A 302 31.13 20.12 11.74
N ASP A 303 29.82 20.16 11.53
CA ASP A 303 29.05 19.18 10.72
C ASP A 303 29.44 17.72 11.02
N ALA A 304 29.60 17.38 12.30
CA ALA A 304 30.23 16.14 12.76
C ALA A 304 29.47 15.44 13.89
N THR A 305 29.71 14.14 14.05
CA THR A 305 29.25 13.39 15.23
C THR A 305 30.34 13.42 16.30
N VAL A 306 29.96 13.73 17.54
CA VAL A 306 30.81 13.57 18.74
C VAL A 306 30.26 12.39 19.52
N GLN A 307 30.99 11.27 19.51
CA GLN A 307 30.65 10.04 20.22
C GLN A 307 31.32 10.03 21.60
N LEU A 308 30.61 9.67 22.66
CA LEU A 308 31.20 9.37 23.97
C LEU A 308 31.92 8.01 23.94
N LEU A 309 33.00 7.89 24.71
CA LEU A 309 33.81 6.66 24.85
C LEU A 309 33.82 6.11 26.30
N THR A 310 33.27 6.89 27.24
CA THR A 310 33.12 6.57 28.66
C THR A 310 32.12 7.57 29.26
N ASP A 311 31.68 7.34 30.50
CA ASP A 311 30.93 8.32 31.27
C ASP A 311 31.78 9.59 31.53
N VAL A 312 31.13 10.76 31.49
CA VAL A 312 31.79 12.07 31.60
C VAL A 312 31.03 12.97 32.59
N THR A 313 31.74 13.54 33.56
CA THR A 313 31.21 14.62 34.42
C THR A 313 31.77 15.98 33.97
N GLU A 314 31.10 16.64 33.02
CA GLU A 314 31.48 17.95 32.47
C GLU A 314 30.23 18.79 32.11
N SER A 315 30.22 20.08 32.45
CA SER A 315 29.20 21.04 31.98
C SER A 315 29.63 21.64 30.65
N VAL A 316 28.99 21.28 29.54
CA VAL A 316 29.41 21.64 28.18
C VAL A 316 28.53 22.71 27.52
N VAL A 317 29.10 23.38 26.51
CA VAL A 317 28.44 24.44 25.72
C VAL A 317 28.58 24.11 24.24
N ILE A 318 27.48 24.15 23.48
CA ILE A 318 27.51 24.12 22.02
C ILE A 318 27.62 25.57 21.51
N PRO A 319 28.63 25.92 20.70
CA PRO A 319 28.75 27.25 20.10
C PRO A 319 27.65 27.52 19.06
N ALA A 320 27.29 28.80 18.89
CA ALA A 320 26.16 29.19 18.05
C ALA A 320 26.38 29.00 16.54
N ASP A 321 27.63 28.88 16.10
CA ASP A 321 28.03 28.63 14.71
C ASP A 321 28.10 27.14 14.35
N LYS A 322 27.87 26.22 15.30
CA LYS A 322 28.11 24.77 15.11
C LYS A 322 26.86 23.95 14.87
N THR A 323 27.01 22.97 13.97
CA THR A 323 26.10 21.84 13.79
C THR A 323 26.79 20.57 14.27
N ILE A 324 26.23 19.91 15.30
CA ILE A 324 26.83 18.76 15.98
C ILE A 324 25.77 17.68 16.23
N THR A 325 26.14 16.42 16.04
CA THR A 325 25.41 15.28 16.62
C THR A 325 26.16 14.74 17.82
N LEU A 326 25.61 14.85 19.04
CA LEU A 326 26.13 14.14 20.21
C LEU A 326 25.56 12.72 20.22
N ASP A 327 26.45 11.72 20.19
CA ASP A 327 26.10 10.32 20.33
C ASP A 327 26.56 9.82 21.70
N LEU A 328 25.60 9.44 22.54
CA LEU A 328 25.87 8.98 23.90
C LEU A 328 26.51 7.59 23.94
N ALA A 329 26.30 6.75 22.91
CA ALA A 329 26.86 5.39 22.80
C ALA A 329 26.80 4.54 24.10
N GLY A 330 25.71 4.62 24.85
CA GLY A 330 25.50 3.93 26.14
C GLY A 330 26.04 4.65 27.38
N HIS A 331 26.76 5.76 27.21
CA HIS A 331 27.43 6.49 28.29
C HIS A 331 26.60 7.63 28.89
N THR A 332 26.96 8.00 30.12
CA THR A 332 26.35 9.08 30.90
C THR A 332 27.15 10.37 30.81
N LEU A 333 26.52 11.44 30.31
CA LEU A 333 26.97 12.82 30.49
C LEU A 333 26.33 13.42 31.76
N SER A 334 27.13 13.64 32.80
CA SER A 334 26.71 14.36 33.99
C SER A 334 27.17 15.81 33.97
N GLY A 335 26.25 16.76 34.19
CA GLY A 335 26.59 18.15 34.47
C GLY A 335 27.16 18.40 35.88
N GLY A 336 27.28 17.35 36.71
CA GLY A 336 27.66 17.44 38.11
C GLY A 336 26.65 18.24 38.93
N THR A 337 27.16 19.03 39.88
CA THR A 337 26.38 19.92 40.77
C THR A 337 26.72 21.41 40.57
N ALA A 338 27.34 21.78 39.45
CA ALA A 338 27.80 23.16 39.21
C ALA A 338 26.63 24.16 39.20
N LYS A 339 26.66 25.15 40.11
CA LYS A 339 25.59 26.16 40.26
C LYS A 339 25.50 27.06 39.03
N GLY A 340 24.29 27.23 38.48
CA GLY A 340 24.03 28.15 37.37
C GLY A 340 24.58 27.70 36.02
N LYS A 341 24.85 26.40 35.85
CA LYS A 341 25.24 25.77 34.59
C LYS A 341 24.34 24.59 34.28
N ALA A 342 24.04 24.35 33.01
CA ALA A 342 23.40 23.10 32.60
C ALA A 342 24.43 21.96 32.50
N ALA A 343 23.99 20.72 32.25
CA ALA A 343 24.88 19.69 31.71
C ALA A 343 25.23 20.03 30.25
N ILE A 344 24.22 20.45 29.47
CA ILE A 344 24.38 21.01 28.12
C ILE A 344 23.71 22.39 28.05
N THR A 345 24.47 23.42 27.70
CA THR A 345 23.91 24.69 27.20
C THR A 345 24.08 24.73 25.67
N ASN A 346 22.98 24.60 24.92
CA ASN A 346 23.04 24.64 23.45
C ASN A 346 22.74 26.05 22.93
N ASN A 347 23.63 26.61 22.10
CA ASN A 347 23.37 27.85 21.35
C ASN A 347 23.33 27.64 19.83
N GLY A 348 23.73 26.45 19.36
CA GLY A 348 23.85 26.11 17.93
C GLY A 348 22.79 25.12 17.48
N ALA A 349 23.14 24.25 16.53
CA ALA A 349 22.33 23.14 16.08
C ALA A 349 22.84 21.81 16.67
N LEU A 350 22.13 21.25 17.64
CA LEU A 350 22.48 20.01 18.33
C LEU A 350 21.47 18.90 18.02
N THR A 351 21.94 17.77 17.50
CA THR A 351 21.19 16.51 17.53
C THR A 351 21.72 15.64 18.65
N ILE A 352 20.85 15.01 19.44
CA ILE A 352 21.23 14.01 20.44
C ILE A 352 20.66 12.65 20.03
N LYS A 353 21.54 11.66 20.02
CA LYS A 353 21.20 10.24 19.88
C LYS A 353 22.01 9.41 20.86
N ASP A 354 21.64 8.15 20.93
CA ASP A 354 22.37 7.07 21.54
C ASP A 354 22.38 5.89 20.56
N SER A 355 23.56 5.37 20.25
CA SER A 355 23.80 4.26 19.32
C SER A 355 24.07 2.91 20.00
N SER A 356 24.04 2.83 21.33
CA SER A 356 24.13 1.54 22.04
C SER A 356 22.93 0.63 21.73
N GLU A 357 23.18 -0.69 21.71
CA GLU A 357 22.13 -1.68 21.43
C GLU A 357 21.04 -1.74 22.54
N ASP A 358 21.36 -1.27 23.74
CA ASP A 358 20.46 -1.25 24.90
C ASP A 358 19.81 0.12 25.19
N GLY A 359 20.25 1.19 24.51
CA GLY A 359 19.73 2.55 24.69
C GLY A 359 20.01 3.13 26.09
N SER A 360 21.13 2.72 26.70
CA SER A 360 21.48 3.02 28.09
C SER A 360 22.01 4.44 28.33
N GLY A 361 22.37 5.18 27.27
CA GLY A 361 23.03 6.48 27.33
C GLY A 361 22.18 7.57 27.99
N ARG A 362 22.83 8.40 28.83
CA ARG A 362 22.13 9.32 29.74
C ARG A 362 22.68 10.75 29.68
N ILE A 363 21.81 11.72 30.00
CA ILE A 363 22.20 13.10 30.30
C ILE A 363 21.56 13.50 31.63
N ILE A 364 22.38 13.83 32.63
CA ILE A 364 21.94 14.01 34.02
C ILE A 364 22.58 15.22 34.71
N ARG A 365 22.10 15.52 35.92
CA ARG A 365 22.82 16.28 36.95
C ARG A 365 22.75 15.53 38.28
N GLU A 366 23.63 15.86 39.20
CA GLU A 366 23.86 15.13 40.46
C GLU A 366 23.17 15.76 41.69
N ASP A 367 22.40 16.85 41.52
CA ASP A 367 21.75 17.64 42.59
C ASP A 367 20.56 16.93 43.30
N ASN A 368 20.60 15.61 43.41
CA ASN A 368 19.52 14.73 43.85
C ASN A 368 18.72 15.26 45.07
N GLY A 369 17.44 15.58 44.85
CA GLY A 369 16.54 16.08 45.91
C GLY A 369 16.80 17.50 46.41
N GLN A 370 17.72 18.25 45.81
CA GLN A 370 17.92 19.69 46.05
C GLN A 370 17.43 20.51 44.85
N PRO A 371 17.22 21.83 44.98
CA PRO A 371 16.98 22.71 43.84
C PRO A 371 18.22 22.78 42.92
N SER A 372 18.11 22.18 41.73
CA SER A 372 19.17 22.16 40.71
C SER A 372 19.16 23.39 39.81
N TYR A 373 20.08 23.42 38.84
CA TYR A 373 19.86 24.11 37.56
C TYR A 373 19.22 23.16 36.53
N TYR A 374 18.92 23.62 35.32
CA TYR A 374 18.44 22.77 34.23
C TYR A 374 19.46 21.67 33.90
N VAL A 375 19.03 20.49 33.42
CA VAL A 375 19.96 19.53 32.82
C VAL A 375 20.34 19.98 31.41
N ILE A 376 19.36 20.45 30.64
CA ILE A 376 19.57 21.01 29.31
C ILE A 376 18.99 22.43 29.27
N ASP A 377 19.80 23.38 28.80
CA ASP A 377 19.40 24.76 28.55
C ASP A 377 19.58 25.06 27.05
N ASN A 378 18.48 24.94 26.29
CA ASN A 378 18.49 25.14 24.85
C ASN A 378 18.13 26.58 24.49
N GLN A 379 19.06 27.26 23.81
CA GLN A 379 18.99 28.63 23.30
C GLN A 379 19.27 28.66 21.78
N GLY A 380 19.18 27.51 21.11
CA GLY A 380 19.37 27.33 19.67
C GLY A 380 18.42 26.26 19.12
N THR A 381 18.84 25.54 18.08
CA THR A 381 18.07 24.40 17.54
C THR A 381 18.56 23.10 18.16
N MET A 382 17.63 22.29 18.67
CA MET A 382 17.90 21.00 19.28
C MET A 382 16.98 19.93 18.71
N THR A 383 17.51 18.74 18.47
CA THR A 383 16.75 17.54 18.10
C THR A 383 17.16 16.38 19.01
N VAL A 384 16.21 15.61 19.53
CA VAL A 384 16.48 14.40 20.33
C VAL A 384 15.82 13.18 19.68
N GLU A 385 16.64 12.19 19.35
CA GLU A 385 16.26 10.99 18.59
C GLU A 385 16.29 9.72 19.46
N SER A 386 17.25 9.60 20.37
CA SER A 386 17.34 8.52 21.37
C SER A 386 18.16 8.96 22.60
N GLY A 387 18.35 8.05 23.58
CA GLY A 387 18.96 8.33 24.87
C GLY A 387 17.98 8.80 25.95
N THR A 388 18.46 8.98 27.18
CA THR A 388 17.64 9.34 28.36
C THR A 388 18.13 10.62 29.04
N VAL A 389 17.31 11.67 29.05
CA VAL A 389 17.52 12.85 29.92
C VAL A 389 16.82 12.59 31.25
N TYR A 390 17.54 12.66 32.37
CA TYR A 390 16.99 12.30 33.69
C TYR A 390 17.53 13.18 34.82
N ASN A 391 16.66 13.55 35.77
CA ASN A 391 17.05 14.16 37.04
C ASN A 391 15.96 13.93 38.11
N ASN A 392 16.34 14.00 39.39
CA ASN A 392 15.38 13.95 40.50
C ASN A 392 15.60 15.08 41.52
N SER A 393 15.85 16.29 41.00
CA SER A 393 15.94 17.56 41.73
C SER A 393 14.57 18.17 42.05
N GLY A 394 14.58 19.21 42.88
CA GLY A 394 13.38 19.93 43.32
C GLY A 394 12.62 19.21 44.45
N ASP A 395 11.53 19.82 44.91
CA ASP A 395 10.78 19.40 46.10
C ASP A 395 9.24 19.45 45.92
N TYR A 396 8.73 19.42 44.67
CA TYR A 396 7.35 19.72 44.27
C TYR A 396 6.92 21.18 44.47
N LYS A 397 7.50 21.92 45.42
CA LYS A 397 7.26 23.37 45.61
C LYS A 397 8.13 24.23 44.70
N SER A 398 9.34 23.77 44.40
CA SER A 398 10.41 24.51 43.73
C SER A 398 11.36 23.56 43.00
N GLY A 399 12.10 24.10 42.02
CA GLY A 399 13.10 23.37 41.24
C GLY A 399 13.50 24.13 39.97
N SER A 400 14.33 23.48 39.16
CA SER A 400 14.52 23.84 37.74
C SER A 400 13.86 22.77 36.87
N SER A 401 13.42 23.14 35.66
CA SER A 401 12.95 22.14 34.70
C SER A 401 14.07 21.21 34.26
N LEU A 402 13.75 19.99 33.81
CA LEU A 402 14.75 19.08 33.26
C LEU A 402 15.39 19.70 32.00
N VAL A 403 14.53 20.20 31.12
CA VAL A 403 14.90 20.97 29.92
C VAL A 403 14.28 22.37 30.02
N ARG A 404 15.06 23.40 29.71
CA ARG A 404 14.54 24.71 29.26
C ARG A 404 14.77 24.85 27.76
N ASN A 405 13.75 25.27 27.03
CA ASN A 405 13.85 25.69 25.63
C ASN A 405 13.44 27.16 25.53
N GLY A 406 14.36 28.04 25.17
CA GLY A 406 14.14 29.49 25.14
C GLY A 406 14.31 30.17 26.51
N GLY A 407 13.59 31.26 26.75
CA GLY A 407 13.67 32.06 27.98
C GLY A 407 14.81 33.08 27.99
N VAL A 408 15.42 33.32 26.83
CA VAL A 408 16.30 34.43 26.48
C VAL A 408 15.82 34.98 25.13
N LYS A 409 16.19 36.21 24.75
CA LYS A 409 15.62 36.99 23.61
C LYS A 409 15.72 36.38 22.19
N ASN A 410 16.20 35.15 22.03
CA ASN A 410 16.37 34.48 20.76
C ASN A 410 15.38 33.30 20.64
N GLU A 411 14.90 33.03 19.43
CA GLU A 411 14.10 31.83 19.16
C GLU A 411 14.92 30.55 19.42
N ALA A 412 14.31 29.58 20.10
CA ALA A 412 14.94 28.29 20.40
C ALA A 412 13.98 27.15 20.01
N VAL A 413 14.46 26.18 19.22
CA VAL A 413 13.65 25.09 18.68
C VAL A 413 14.05 23.78 19.36
N LEU A 414 13.09 23.04 19.90
CA LEU A 414 13.28 21.71 20.47
C LEU A 414 12.40 20.69 19.74
N ASN A 415 13.03 19.82 18.96
CA ASN A 415 12.39 18.73 18.23
C ASN A 415 12.57 17.41 18.99
N ILE A 416 11.50 16.86 19.55
CA ILE A 416 11.50 15.55 20.20
C ILE A 416 10.97 14.52 19.21
N LYS A 417 11.87 13.70 18.65
CA LYS A 417 11.53 12.54 17.80
C LYS A 417 11.53 11.24 18.59
N GLY A 418 12.35 11.15 19.63
CA GLY A 418 12.52 9.96 20.45
C GLY A 418 13.17 10.25 21.80
N GLY A 419 13.78 9.22 22.39
CA GLY A 419 14.37 9.29 23.72
C GLY A 419 13.36 9.33 24.89
N THR A 420 13.89 9.36 26.11
CA THR A 420 13.11 9.49 27.35
C THR A 420 13.52 10.75 28.11
N PHE A 421 12.54 11.48 28.65
CA PHE A 421 12.72 12.65 29.50
C PHE A 421 11.97 12.42 30.82
N GLU A 422 12.69 12.30 31.93
CA GLU A 422 12.10 11.89 33.21
C GLU A 422 12.56 12.79 34.37
N GLN A 423 11.60 13.49 34.99
CA GLN A 423 11.83 14.27 36.22
C GLN A 423 10.57 14.25 37.11
N GLU A 424 10.69 13.63 38.29
CA GLU A 424 9.57 13.34 39.21
C GLU A 424 8.91 14.60 39.80
N LYS A 425 9.71 15.55 40.32
CA LYS A 425 9.24 16.53 41.33
C LYS A 425 8.97 17.93 40.80
N PHE A 426 8.99 18.16 39.49
CA PHE A 426 8.83 19.51 38.92
C PHE A 426 8.39 19.46 37.44
N ILE A 427 8.86 20.41 36.63
CA ILE A 427 8.62 20.48 35.19
C ILE A 427 9.63 19.59 34.47
N VAL A 428 9.19 18.80 33.48
CA VAL A 428 10.11 18.09 32.58
C VAL A 428 10.54 19.04 31.45
N ILE A 429 9.64 19.38 30.52
CA ILE A 429 9.91 20.33 29.44
C ILE A 429 9.32 21.71 29.78
N LYS A 430 10.17 22.71 30.00
CA LYS A 430 9.80 24.14 29.97
C LYS A 430 10.03 24.66 28.55
N ASN A 431 8.98 24.70 27.73
CA ASN A 431 9.00 25.45 26.47
C ASN A 431 8.70 26.91 26.79
N ASP A 432 9.76 27.64 27.08
CA ASP A 432 9.78 28.97 27.67
C ASP A 432 9.43 30.05 26.63
N ASP A 433 9.56 31.32 27.00
CA ASP A 433 9.46 32.44 26.06
C ASP A 433 10.38 32.23 24.85
N TYR A 434 9.93 32.59 23.65
CA TYR A 434 10.65 32.36 22.38
C TYR A 434 10.91 30.87 22.04
N GLY A 435 10.39 29.92 22.83
CA GLY A 435 10.53 28.49 22.60
C GLY A 435 9.53 27.95 21.58
N ILE A 436 10.03 27.14 20.64
CA ILE A 436 9.25 26.31 19.71
C ILE A 436 9.48 24.83 20.04
N LEU A 437 8.44 24.12 20.48
CA LEU A 437 8.49 22.69 20.81
C LEU A 437 7.75 21.86 19.74
N ASN A 438 8.45 20.95 19.07
CA ASN A 438 7.85 20.00 18.12
C ASN A 438 8.04 18.57 18.65
N MET A 439 6.97 17.94 19.15
CA MET A 439 7.00 16.54 19.61
C MET A 439 6.32 15.64 18.57
N THR A 440 7.07 14.67 18.06
CA THR A 440 6.66 13.67 17.06
C THR A 440 6.83 12.24 17.56
N GLY A 441 7.50 12.06 18.70
CA GLY A 441 7.73 10.77 19.34
C GLY A 441 8.37 10.98 20.71
N GLY A 442 9.02 9.93 21.24
CA GLY A 442 9.66 9.97 22.56
C GLY A 442 8.69 9.85 23.74
N VAL A 443 9.25 9.82 24.95
CA VAL A 443 8.50 9.59 26.19
C VAL A 443 8.87 10.65 27.24
N ILE A 444 7.89 11.43 27.68
CA ILE A 444 7.99 12.39 28.78
C ILE A 444 7.30 11.80 30.02
N LYS A 445 7.95 11.87 31.19
CA LYS A 445 7.42 11.35 32.46
C LYS A 445 7.67 12.29 33.62
N THR A 446 6.67 12.46 34.47
CA THR A 446 6.78 13.18 35.74
C THR A 446 6.01 12.49 36.87
N GLY A 447 6.20 12.97 38.11
CA GLY A 447 5.53 12.42 39.29
C GLY A 447 4.05 12.79 39.36
N ALA A 448 3.28 12.01 40.12
CA ALA A 448 1.88 12.32 40.37
C ALA A 448 1.72 13.63 41.18
N PRO A 449 0.63 14.39 40.98
CA PRO A 449 0.34 15.59 41.77
C PRO A 449 0.32 15.30 43.27
N LYS A 450 0.90 16.21 44.07
CA LYS A 450 1.18 15.99 45.49
C LYS A 450 0.57 17.07 46.37
N GLN A 451 -0.17 16.66 47.38
CA GLN A 451 -0.71 17.55 48.42
C GLN A 451 0.39 17.89 49.44
N ILE A 452 0.67 19.18 49.64
CA ILE A 452 1.59 19.68 50.67
C ILE A 452 1.00 20.95 51.28
N ASP A 453 0.96 21.05 52.61
CA ASP A 453 0.42 22.19 53.36
C ASP A 453 -1.01 22.62 52.96
N GLY A 454 -1.83 21.66 52.49
CA GLY A 454 -3.20 21.89 52.03
C GLY A 454 -3.34 22.40 50.59
N LYS A 455 -2.23 22.47 49.83
CA LYS A 455 -2.20 22.84 48.41
C LYS A 455 -1.74 21.66 47.54
N GLU A 456 -2.37 21.49 46.38
CA GLU A 456 -1.87 20.59 45.35
C GLU A 456 -0.71 21.22 44.56
N TYR A 457 0.37 20.46 44.40
CA TYR A 457 1.49 20.76 43.53
C TYR A 457 1.50 19.76 42.37
N THR A 458 1.30 20.26 41.15
CA THR A 458 1.18 19.46 39.93
C THR A 458 2.49 19.48 39.15
N SER A 459 3.28 18.40 39.26
CA SER A 459 4.42 18.18 38.36
C SER A 459 3.93 18.08 36.91
N SER A 460 4.70 18.59 35.95
CA SER A 460 4.22 18.83 34.58
C SER A 460 5.16 18.23 33.54
N GLY A 461 4.60 17.47 32.58
CA GLY A 461 5.38 16.94 31.46
C GLY A 461 5.79 18.04 30.50
N VAL A 462 4.85 18.91 30.14
CA VAL A 462 5.10 20.09 29.30
C VAL A 462 4.47 21.31 29.96
N GLN A 463 5.26 22.37 30.16
CA GLN A 463 4.73 23.71 30.39
C GLN A 463 5.17 24.62 29.23
N ASN A 464 4.21 25.33 28.65
CA ASN A 464 4.38 26.11 27.42
C ASN A 464 4.01 27.59 27.61
N TRP A 465 4.99 28.45 27.33
CA TRP A 465 4.88 29.91 27.23
C TRP A 465 5.26 30.42 25.82
N GLY A 466 5.60 29.51 24.90
CA GLY A 466 5.88 29.77 23.49
C GLY A 466 4.93 29.01 22.56
N GLN A 467 5.46 28.50 21.45
CA GLN A 467 4.71 27.69 20.48
C GLN A 467 5.01 26.21 20.67
N ALA A 468 3.98 25.35 20.68
CA ALA A 468 4.14 23.91 20.80
C ALA A 468 3.21 23.14 19.85
N VAL A 469 3.75 22.10 19.22
CA VAL A 469 3.01 21.10 18.43
C VAL A 469 3.33 19.71 18.97
N LEU A 470 2.32 19.03 19.50
CA LEU A 470 2.41 17.71 20.09
C LEU A 470 1.64 16.72 19.20
N SER A 471 2.35 15.92 18.43
CA SER A 471 1.79 15.14 17.30
C SER A 471 1.99 13.61 17.40
N GLY A 472 2.92 13.16 18.23
CA GLY A 472 3.16 11.74 18.52
C GLY A 472 3.98 11.54 19.79
N GLY A 473 4.15 10.28 20.21
CA GLY A 473 4.87 9.92 21.44
C GLY A 473 3.97 9.83 22.68
N ARG A 474 4.56 9.89 23.88
CA ARG A 474 3.83 9.75 25.16
C ARG A 474 4.23 10.80 26.20
N ILE A 475 3.25 11.33 26.92
CA ILE A 475 3.38 12.30 28.01
C ILE A 475 2.63 11.78 29.24
N ASP A 476 3.36 11.22 30.20
CA ASP A 476 2.87 10.92 31.55
C ASP A 476 3.12 12.16 32.44
N GLY A 477 2.17 13.09 32.47
CA GLY A 477 2.26 14.35 33.21
C GLY A 477 1.29 15.41 32.71
N ALA A 478 1.18 16.51 33.46
CA ALA A 478 0.35 17.64 33.06
C ALA A 478 0.86 18.33 31.78
N ILE A 479 -0.07 18.80 30.94
CA ILE A 479 0.20 19.77 29.87
C ILE A 479 -0.36 21.12 30.32
N TRP A 480 0.52 22.11 30.46
CA TRP A 480 0.18 23.47 30.91
C TRP A 480 0.51 24.46 29.80
N THR A 481 -0.43 25.34 29.43
CA THR A 481 -0.18 26.48 28.54
C THR A 481 -0.60 27.75 29.26
N SER A 482 0.30 28.75 29.38
CA SER A 482 0.02 29.95 30.18
C SER A 482 0.66 31.21 29.64
N ALA A 483 -0.11 32.30 29.57
CA ALA A 483 0.38 33.62 29.16
C ALA A 483 0.73 34.46 30.40
N TRP A 484 1.95 35.01 30.44
CA TRP A 484 2.46 35.79 31.58
C TRP A 484 2.87 37.23 31.24
N SER A 485 3.12 37.55 29.97
CA SER A 485 3.56 38.87 29.50
C SER A 485 2.67 39.40 28.39
N ASN A 486 2.55 40.72 28.30
CA ASN A 486 1.88 41.42 27.20
C ASN A 486 2.83 41.81 26.05
N ASP A 487 4.15 41.77 26.30
CA ASP A 487 5.19 42.17 25.34
C ASP A 487 5.64 41.01 24.43
N LEU A 488 5.19 39.78 24.73
CA LEU A 488 5.49 38.55 23.99
C LEU A 488 4.27 38.08 23.19
N ASP A 489 4.47 37.16 22.24
CA ASP A 489 3.36 36.54 21.51
C ASP A 489 2.50 35.63 22.40
N ALA A 490 1.27 35.37 21.94
CA ALA A 490 0.36 34.49 22.65
C ALA A 490 0.89 33.04 22.60
N PRO A 491 1.01 32.35 23.75
CA PRO A 491 1.47 30.97 23.77
C PRO A 491 0.39 30.06 23.19
N LYS A 492 0.82 29.08 22.39
CA LYS A 492 -0.08 28.18 21.67
C LYS A 492 0.38 26.74 21.74
N THR A 493 -0.53 25.84 22.08
CA THR A 493 -0.29 24.38 22.05
C THR A 493 -1.28 23.70 21.13
N VAL A 494 -0.80 23.14 20.03
CA VAL A 494 -1.57 22.27 19.13
C VAL A 494 -1.30 20.82 19.51
N ILE A 495 -2.34 20.05 19.83
CA ILE A 495 -2.25 18.61 20.10
C ILE A 495 -2.96 17.86 18.98
N THR A 496 -2.27 17.02 18.24
CA THR A 496 -2.74 16.41 16.99
C THR A 496 -2.16 15.00 16.83
N GLY A 497 -2.42 14.33 15.70
CA GLY A 497 -1.85 13.00 15.41
C GLY A 497 -2.26 11.93 16.43
N ASP A 498 -1.29 11.16 16.94
CA ASP A 498 -1.52 9.96 17.76
C ASP A 498 -0.96 10.03 19.20
N VAL A 499 -0.45 11.20 19.61
CA VAL A 499 0.19 11.41 20.93
C VAL A 499 -0.67 10.91 22.11
N SER A 500 -0.04 10.17 23.02
CA SER A 500 -0.66 9.66 24.24
C SER A 500 -0.38 10.59 25.42
N VAL A 501 -1.44 11.08 26.08
CA VAL A 501 -1.35 12.02 27.21
C VAL A 501 -2.06 11.44 28.44
N LYS A 502 -1.38 11.42 29.59
CA LYS A 502 -1.93 10.97 30.88
C LYS A 502 -1.62 12.00 31.96
N GLY A 503 -2.61 12.78 32.39
CA GLY A 503 -2.39 13.86 33.36
C GLY A 503 -3.51 14.91 33.38
N ASP A 504 -3.20 16.11 33.87
CA ASP A 504 -4.10 17.26 33.79
C ASP A 504 -3.88 18.02 32.47
N VAL A 505 -4.94 18.67 31.97
CA VAL A 505 -4.81 19.70 30.93
C VAL A 505 -5.11 21.06 31.56
N ILE A 506 -4.14 21.97 31.49
CA ILE A 506 -4.14 23.24 32.22
C ILE A 506 -3.97 24.40 31.22
N LEU A 507 -4.89 25.35 31.26
CA LEU A 507 -4.89 26.54 30.40
C LEU A 507 -5.39 27.76 31.20
N GLU A 508 -4.50 28.71 31.41
CA GLU A 508 -4.73 29.87 32.29
C GLU A 508 -3.92 31.09 31.84
N ARG A 509 -4.29 32.29 32.31
CA ARG A 509 -3.38 33.44 32.30
C ARG A 509 -2.71 33.54 33.66
N HIS A 510 -1.38 33.62 33.67
CA HIS A 510 -0.58 33.64 34.90
C HIS A 510 -0.94 34.81 35.82
N ASP A 511 -1.20 35.98 35.21
CA ASP A 511 -1.52 37.22 35.89
C ASP A 511 -2.80 37.86 35.33
N LYS A 512 -3.62 38.43 36.22
CA LYS A 512 -4.89 39.09 35.85
C LYS A 512 -4.71 40.36 34.99
N GLY A 513 -3.49 40.89 34.92
CA GLY A 513 -3.11 42.00 34.03
C GLY A 513 -2.71 41.59 32.61
N VAL A 514 -2.65 40.28 32.31
CA VAL A 514 -2.29 39.78 30.97
C VAL A 514 -3.51 39.83 30.05
N ASN A 515 -3.34 40.47 28.90
CA ASN A 515 -4.36 40.60 27.84
C ASN A 515 -4.11 39.65 26.65
N LYS A 516 -2.92 39.03 26.57
CA LYS A 516 -2.64 37.92 25.65
C LYS A 516 -3.50 36.71 26.02
N ILE A 517 -4.15 36.13 25.02
CA ILE A 517 -5.04 34.98 25.16
C ILE A 517 -4.23 33.73 24.84
N PRO A 518 -3.90 32.86 25.82
CA PRO A 518 -3.23 31.59 25.54
C PRO A 518 -4.18 30.65 24.79
N GLU A 519 -3.65 29.91 23.82
CA GLU A 519 -4.42 29.04 22.94
C GLU A 519 -4.07 27.55 23.14
N VAL A 520 -5.07 26.68 23.24
CA VAL A 520 -4.89 25.22 23.13
C VAL A 520 -5.93 24.66 22.16
N SER A 521 -5.46 23.93 21.16
CA SER A 521 -6.30 23.24 20.17
C SER A 521 -6.00 21.74 20.14
N ILE A 522 -7.02 20.91 20.38
CA ILE A 522 -6.92 19.45 20.33
C ILE A 522 -7.61 18.94 19.06
N GLU A 523 -6.83 18.38 18.16
CA GLU A 523 -7.22 17.87 16.84
C GLU A 523 -7.11 16.35 16.73
N GLY A 524 -6.39 15.73 17.66
CA GLY A 524 -6.09 14.29 17.70
C GLY A 524 -5.47 13.88 19.02
N GLY A 525 -4.85 12.70 19.07
CA GLY A 525 -4.26 12.12 20.27
C GLY A 525 -5.21 11.28 21.14
N GLN A 526 -4.61 10.61 22.13
CA GLN A 526 -5.26 9.72 23.08
C GLN A 526 -5.02 10.21 24.51
N PHE A 527 -6.08 10.47 25.26
CA PHE A 527 -6.02 11.13 26.57
C PHE A 527 -6.60 10.24 27.68
N GLU A 528 -5.86 10.12 28.77
CA GLU A 528 -6.35 9.71 30.09
C GLU A 528 -6.27 10.92 31.04
N VAL A 529 -7.30 11.76 31.01
CA VAL A 529 -7.32 13.05 31.71
C VAL A 529 -7.74 12.84 33.16
N ARG A 530 -6.96 13.38 34.10
CA ARG A 530 -7.36 13.45 35.51
C ARG A 530 -8.30 14.64 35.76
N GLU A 531 -7.91 15.82 35.29
CA GLU A 531 -8.64 17.07 35.53
C GLU A 531 -8.44 18.07 34.37
N TRP A 532 -9.49 18.84 34.08
CA TRP A 532 -9.47 19.96 33.12
C TRP A 532 -9.43 21.28 33.91
N LYS A 533 -8.27 21.95 33.93
CA LYS A 533 -8.04 23.21 34.66
C LYS A 533 -7.96 24.37 33.67
N ILE A 534 -9.12 24.73 33.12
CA ILE A 534 -9.28 25.79 32.11
C ILE A 534 -9.82 27.06 32.80
N ASP A 535 -9.17 28.20 32.61
CA ASP A 535 -9.63 29.50 33.14
C ASP A 535 -10.94 29.93 32.46
N ASN A 536 -11.87 30.47 33.24
CA ASN A 536 -13.25 30.75 32.82
C ASN A 536 -13.39 32.00 31.92
N GLY A 537 -12.29 32.65 31.53
CA GLY A 537 -12.33 33.75 30.58
C GLY A 537 -10.96 34.34 30.23
N GLY A 538 -10.78 34.69 28.96
CA GLY A 538 -9.51 35.23 28.44
C GLY A 538 -8.49 34.17 28.02
N VAL A 539 -8.94 32.94 27.78
CA VAL A 539 -8.18 31.85 27.15
C VAL A 539 -8.96 31.32 25.95
N LEU A 540 -8.30 30.66 25.00
CA LEU A 540 -8.94 30.00 23.86
C LEU A 540 -8.69 28.50 23.93
N PHE A 541 -9.73 27.73 24.25
CA PHE A 541 -9.69 26.27 24.24
C PHE A 541 -10.62 25.71 23.17
N GLN A 542 -10.12 24.81 22.33
CA GLN A 542 -10.86 24.22 21.21
C GLN A 542 -10.55 22.74 21.05
N ILE A 543 -11.57 21.93 20.80
CA ILE A 543 -11.44 20.48 20.54
C ILE A 543 -12.19 20.12 19.26
N SER A 544 -11.52 19.42 18.35
CA SER A 544 -12.05 18.99 17.05
C SER A 544 -11.85 17.51 16.74
N GLY A 545 -10.94 16.85 17.47
CA GLY A 545 -10.68 15.41 17.41
C GLY A 545 -9.91 14.91 18.63
N GLY A 546 -9.92 13.60 18.86
CA GLY A 546 -9.20 12.93 19.95
C GLY A 546 -10.04 11.87 20.67
N THR A 547 -9.41 11.04 21.50
CA THR A 547 -10.11 10.04 22.35
C THR A 547 -9.79 10.25 23.83
N TYR A 548 -10.80 10.17 24.70
CA TYR A 548 -10.74 10.59 26.10
C TYR A 548 -11.22 9.48 27.06
N LYS A 549 -10.44 9.28 28.13
CA LYS A 549 -10.75 8.46 29.31
C LYS A 549 -10.49 9.28 30.57
N GLY A 550 -11.14 8.95 31.68
CA GLY A 550 -11.10 9.76 32.90
C GLY A 550 -12.08 10.93 32.84
N ALA A 551 -11.61 12.15 33.08
CA ALA A 551 -12.41 13.37 32.99
C ALA A 551 -12.75 13.69 31.53
N ILE A 552 -14.05 13.71 31.21
CA ILE A 552 -14.55 13.98 29.86
C ILE A 552 -14.55 15.50 29.60
N PRO A 553 -14.13 15.97 28.40
CA PRO A 553 -14.17 17.41 28.09
C PRO A 553 -15.61 17.94 28.06
N ASN A 554 -15.79 19.22 28.41
CA ASN A 554 -17.08 19.89 28.27
C ASN A 554 -17.44 20.12 26.80
N GLU A 555 -18.72 19.97 26.46
CA GLU A 555 -19.25 20.13 25.10
C GLU A 555 -19.08 21.57 24.57
N ASP A 556 -19.04 22.58 25.47
CA ASP A 556 -18.79 23.98 25.12
C ASP A 556 -17.42 24.23 24.42
N TYR A 557 -16.46 23.31 24.55
CA TYR A 557 -15.15 23.40 23.90
C TYR A 557 -15.07 22.66 22.56
N ILE A 558 -16.11 21.92 22.17
CA ILE A 558 -16.14 21.19 20.90
C ILE A 558 -16.43 22.18 19.76
N VAL A 559 -15.58 22.20 18.73
CA VAL A 559 -15.73 23.17 17.63
C VAL A 559 -16.95 22.83 16.76
N PRO A 560 -17.67 23.83 16.21
CA PRO A 560 -18.82 23.59 15.34
C PRO A 560 -18.54 22.64 14.18
N GLY A 561 -19.38 21.62 14.02
CA GLY A 561 -19.21 20.54 13.04
C GLY A 561 -18.41 19.33 13.54
N SER A 562 -17.98 19.33 14.81
CA SER A 562 -17.49 18.16 15.53
C SER A 562 -18.49 17.73 16.61
N VAL A 563 -18.46 16.45 17.00
CA VAL A 563 -19.33 15.87 18.05
C VAL A 563 -18.53 14.99 19.01
N LEU A 564 -18.89 15.05 20.29
CA LEU A 564 -18.39 14.21 21.37
C LEU A 564 -19.32 12.98 21.54
N ASN A 565 -18.87 11.80 21.13
CA ASN A 565 -19.65 10.57 21.18
C ASN A 565 -19.00 9.52 22.10
N LYS A 566 -19.82 8.69 22.76
CA LYS A 566 -19.32 7.61 23.63
C LYS A 566 -19.01 6.34 22.82
N ASN A 567 -17.79 5.84 22.97
CA ASN A 567 -17.30 4.64 22.29
C ASN A 567 -17.74 3.34 22.99
N PRO A 568 -17.77 2.19 22.28
CA PRO A 568 -18.15 0.90 22.87
C PRO A 568 -17.25 0.41 24.02
N ASP A 569 -15.98 0.85 24.09
CA ASP A 569 -15.07 0.52 25.20
C ASP A 569 -15.28 1.38 26.46
N GLY A 570 -16.22 2.34 26.40
CA GLY A 570 -16.52 3.27 27.50
C GLY A 570 -15.74 4.59 27.46
N SER A 571 -14.77 4.75 26.55
CA SER A 571 -14.16 6.06 26.26
C SER A 571 -15.12 7.00 25.52
N PHE A 572 -14.70 8.24 25.32
CA PHE A 572 -15.39 9.18 24.45
C PHE A 572 -14.47 9.60 23.31
N GLY A 573 -14.98 9.66 22.08
CA GLY A 573 -14.27 10.16 20.91
C GLY A 573 -14.87 11.49 20.47
N VAL A 574 -14.01 12.48 20.18
CA VAL A 574 -14.40 13.64 19.38
C VAL A 574 -13.96 13.37 17.94
N HIS A 575 -14.84 13.68 17.00
CA HIS A 575 -14.50 13.72 15.58
C HIS A 575 -15.30 14.81 14.87
N LYS A 576 -14.74 15.31 13.76
CA LYS A 576 -15.45 16.18 12.82
C LYS A 576 -16.33 15.33 11.90
N HIS A 577 -17.58 15.73 11.67
CA HIS A 577 -18.47 14.98 10.78
C HIS A 577 -17.98 15.01 9.33
N VAL A 578 -17.81 13.83 8.73
CA VAL A 578 -17.62 13.65 7.29
C VAL A 578 -18.93 13.15 6.70
N LEU A 579 -19.77 14.09 6.24
CA LEU A 579 -21.08 13.76 5.68
C LEU A 579 -20.99 13.21 4.26
N VAL A 580 -21.90 12.26 3.95
CA VAL A 580 -22.15 11.72 2.61
C VAL A 580 -23.63 11.93 2.28
N GLU A 581 -23.92 12.44 1.08
CA GLU A 581 -25.30 12.57 0.60
C GLU A 581 -25.93 11.19 0.31
N VAL A 582 -27.14 11.00 0.81
CA VAL A 582 -28.02 9.88 0.47
C VAL A 582 -29.20 10.46 -0.30
N ALA A 583 -29.16 10.29 -1.63
CA ALA A 583 -30.18 10.81 -2.54
C ALA A 583 -31.59 10.26 -2.26
N GLU A 584 -32.62 11.04 -2.60
CA GLU A 584 -34.01 10.62 -2.42
C GLU A 584 -34.36 9.38 -3.24
N VAL A 585 -34.95 8.39 -2.58
CA VAL A 585 -35.59 7.23 -3.20
C VAL A 585 -37.10 7.45 -3.16
N PRO A 586 -37.77 7.71 -4.29
CA PRO A 586 -39.21 7.98 -4.30
C PRO A 586 -40.02 6.73 -3.91
N ALA A 587 -41.09 6.94 -3.15
CA ALA A 587 -41.99 5.86 -2.75
C ALA A 587 -42.77 5.29 -3.95
N THR A 588 -43.02 3.97 -3.93
CA THR A 588 -43.84 3.28 -4.95
C THR A 588 -45.23 2.96 -4.38
N CYS A 589 -46.06 2.21 -5.11
CA CYS A 589 -47.33 1.73 -4.55
C CYS A 589 -47.14 0.66 -3.46
N ASP A 590 -46.10 -0.17 -3.60
CA ASP A 590 -45.82 -1.36 -2.79
C ASP A 590 -44.74 -1.15 -1.71
N LYS A 591 -43.76 -0.26 -1.96
CA LYS A 591 -42.61 0.00 -1.09
C LYS A 591 -42.52 1.46 -0.69
N ASP A 592 -42.13 1.66 0.56
CA ASP A 592 -41.82 2.98 1.09
C ASP A 592 -40.52 3.51 0.45
N GLY A 593 -40.43 4.83 0.30
CA GLY A 593 -39.23 5.54 -0.13
C GLY A 593 -38.46 6.12 1.05
N ALA A 594 -37.38 6.85 0.75
CA ALA A 594 -36.57 7.57 1.73
C ALA A 594 -36.23 8.96 1.19
N LYS A 595 -36.45 10.01 2.00
CA LYS A 595 -36.09 11.40 1.67
C LYS A 595 -34.60 11.55 1.45
N ALA A 596 -34.21 12.53 0.64
CA ALA A 596 -32.82 12.97 0.59
C ALA A 596 -32.36 13.40 2.00
N HIS A 597 -31.17 12.93 2.39
CA HIS A 597 -30.56 13.23 3.69
C HIS A 597 -29.05 13.07 3.62
N TRP A 598 -28.36 13.50 4.66
CA TRP A 598 -26.91 13.36 4.80
C TRP A 598 -26.60 12.44 5.97
N LYS A 599 -25.56 11.62 5.82
CA LYS A 599 -25.10 10.68 6.85
C LYS A 599 -23.61 10.89 7.14
N CYS A 600 -23.24 11.05 8.41
CA CYS A 600 -21.84 11.01 8.81
C CYS A 600 -21.28 9.60 8.56
N LYS A 601 -20.14 9.53 7.86
CA LYS A 601 -19.44 8.28 7.56
C LYS A 601 -18.98 7.54 8.82
N ASP A 602 -18.56 8.28 9.84
CA ASP A 602 -17.74 7.73 10.93
C ASP A 602 -18.57 7.33 12.17
N CYS A 603 -19.51 8.18 12.62
CA CYS A 603 -20.48 7.84 13.67
C CYS A 603 -21.82 7.28 13.15
N GLY A 604 -22.19 7.59 11.90
CA GLY A 604 -23.48 7.22 11.33
C GLY A 604 -24.64 8.20 11.55
N ASP A 605 -24.41 9.30 12.27
CA ASP A 605 -25.43 10.33 12.56
C ASP A 605 -26.04 10.93 11.27
N LEU A 606 -27.32 11.32 11.35
CA LEU A 606 -28.16 11.67 10.20
C LEU A 606 -28.62 13.14 10.27
N TYR A 607 -28.65 13.81 9.12
CA TYR A 607 -29.00 15.23 8.98
C TYR A 607 -29.86 15.49 7.74
N LEU A 608 -30.72 16.51 7.77
CA LEU A 608 -31.48 16.95 6.58
C LEU A 608 -30.73 17.96 5.70
N ASP A 609 -29.58 18.47 6.14
CA ASP A 609 -28.75 19.42 5.41
C ASP A 609 -27.25 19.19 5.60
N GLU A 610 -26.47 19.49 4.56
CA GLU A 610 -24.99 19.43 4.55
C GLU A 610 -24.34 20.32 5.64
N GLY A 611 -25.05 21.38 6.06
CA GLY A 611 -24.61 22.32 7.09
C GLY A 611 -24.79 21.84 8.52
N MET A 612 -25.26 20.59 8.73
CA MET A 612 -25.52 19.97 10.04
C MET A 612 -26.54 20.71 10.94
N LYS A 613 -27.35 21.61 10.37
CA LYS A 613 -28.29 22.46 11.15
C LYS A 613 -29.51 21.69 11.63
N THR A 614 -29.86 20.60 10.94
CA THR A 614 -31.11 19.86 11.13
C THR A 614 -30.82 18.37 11.38
N PRO A 615 -30.45 17.97 12.61
CA PRO A 615 -30.22 16.57 12.95
C PRO A 615 -31.52 15.76 12.90
N VAL A 616 -31.39 14.49 12.49
CA VAL A 616 -32.48 13.52 12.38
C VAL A 616 -32.40 12.55 13.56
N THR A 617 -33.12 12.88 14.63
CA THR A 617 -33.12 12.10 15.88
C THR A 617 -33.99 10.84 15.83
N ASP A 618 -34.94 10.76 14.88
CA ASP A 618 -35.71 9.57 14.57
C ASP A 618 -35.60 9.26 13.06
N PRO A 619 -34.89 8.17 12.67
CA PRO A 619 -34.77 7.75 11.27
C PRO A 619 -36.11 7.48 10.57
N ASN A 620 -37.20 7.17 11.30
CA ASN A 620 -38.51 6.98 10.69
C ASN A 620 -39.05 8.26 10.04
N THR A 621 -38.58 9.44 10.47
CA THR A 621 -38.93 10.73 9.83
C THR A 621 -38.39 10.87 8.41
N LEU A 622 -37.41 10.05 8.00
CA LEU A 622 -36.90 9.98 6.62
C LEU A 622 -37.77 9.14 5.69
N VAL A 623 -38.64 8.29 6.23
CA VAL A 623 -39.47 7.38 5.42
C VAL A 623 -40.53 8.16 4.65
N ILE A 624 -40.59 7.93 3.34
CA ILE A 624 -41.69 8.39 2.48
C ILE A 624 -42.67 7.23 2.37
N ALA A 625 -43.79 7.29 3.09
CA ALA A 625 -44.78 6.21 3.08
C ALA A 625 -45.26 5.88 1.65
N LYS A 626 -45.38 4.58 1.35
CA LYS A 626 -45.85 4.07 0.06
C LYS A 626 -47.20 4.64 -0.34
N LEU A 627 -47.33 4.91 -1.63
CA LEU A 627 -48.47 5.62 -2.21
C LEU A 627 -49.78 4.82 -2.12
N GLY A 628 -49.67 3.50 -1.96
CA GLY A 628 -50.77 2.54 -2.11
C GLY A 628 -51.29 2.45 -3.54
N HIS A 629 -52.15 1.47 -3.80
CA HIS A 629 -52.87 1.37 -5.06
C HIS A 629 -54.15 2.23 -5.01
N LYS A 630 -54.18 3.31 -5.80
CA LYS A 630 -55.38 4.13 -6.02
C LYS A 630 -56.00 3.74 -7.36
N ALA A 631 -56.77 2.65 -7.33
CA ALA A 631 -57.27 2.00 -8.54
C ALA A 631 -58.71 2.40 -8.90
N THR A 632 -58.95 2.68 -10.18
CA THR A 632 -60.28 2.96 -10.73
C THR A 632 -61.01 1.64 -10.99
N HIS A 633 -62.23 1.51 -10.48
CA HIS A 633 -63.11 0.35 -10.72
C HIS A 633 -63.71 0.40 -12.13
N ALA A 634 -63.65 -0.72 -12.84
CA ALA A 634 -64.38 -0.98 -14.08
C ALA A 634 -65.36 -2.13 -13.82
N PRO A 635 -66.68 -1.89 -13.81
CA PRO A 635 -67.67 -2.91 -13.49
C PRO A 635 -67.81 -3.93 -14.62
N ALA A 636 -68.25 -5.15 -14.27
CA ALA A 636 -68.55 -6.18 -15.26
C ALA A 636 -69.61 -5.72 -16.28
N LYS A 637 -69.40 -6.05 -17.55
CA LYS A 637 -70.38 -5.86 -18.62
C LYS A 637 -70.49 -7.17 -19.42
N PRO A 638 -71.69 -7.76 -19.60
CA PRO A 638 -71.83 -8.94 -20.44
C PRO A 638 -71.50 -8.62 -21.89
N ALA A 639 -70.93 -9.60 -22.60
CA ALA A 639 -70.83 -9.56 -24.05
C ALA A 639 -72.20 -9.80 -24.69
N THR A 640 -72.41 -9.24 -25.89
CA THR A 640 -73.60 -9.48 -26.72
C THR A 640 -73.17 -10.06 -28.07
N VAL A 641 -74.09 -10.25 -29.02
CA VAL A 641 -73.69 -10.67 -30.38
C VAL A 641 -73.02 -9.52 -31.15
N GLU A 642 -73.30 -8.28 -30.77
CA GLU A 642 -72.80 -7.04 -31.39
C GLU A 642 -71.52 -6.52 -30.72
N ALA A 643 -71.35 -6.69 -29.41
CA ALA A 643 -70.33 -6.01 -28.61
C ALA A 643 -69.58 -6.93 -27.63
N GLU A 644 -68.29 -6.64 -27.42
CA GLU A 644 -67.49 -7.28 -26.38
C GLU A 644 -67.94 -6.85 -24.98
N GLY A 645 -67.78 -7.76 -24.03
CA GLY A 645 -68.00 -7.53 -22.61
C GLY A 645 -66.71 -7.13 -21.88
N VAL A 646 -66.86 -6.78 -20.61
CA VAL A 646 -65.78 -6.38 -19.70
C VAL A 646 -65.83 -7.29 -18.48
N VAL A 647 -64.69 -7.87 -18.11
CA VAL A 647 -64.50 -8.53 -16.81
C VAL A 647 -64.30 -7.45 -15.75
N GLU A 648 -64.96 -7.59 -14.60
CA GLU A 648 -64.80 -6.65 -13.49
C GLU A 648 -63.34 -6.59 -13.02
N HIS A 649 -62.80 -5.38 -12.93
CA HIS A 649 -61.40 -5.16 -12.54
C HIS A 649 -61.18 -3.77 -11.92
N TRP A 650 -60.00 -3.58 -11.34
CA TRP A 650 -59.54 -2.30 -10.80
C TRP A 650 -58.20 -1.93 -11.43
N TYR A 651 -58.05 -0.73 -11.97
CA TYR A 651 -56.82 -0.27 -12.64
C TYR A 651 -56.12 0.84 -11.87
N CYS A 652 -54.91 0.58 -11.36
CA CYS A 652 -54.07 1.58 -10.69
C CYS A 652 -53.18 2.30 -11.70
N ALA A 653 -53.56 3.52 -12.07
CA ALA A 653 -52.82 4.35 -13.02
C ALA A 653 -51.39 4.72 -12.56
N VAL A 654 -51.13 4.76 -11.24
CA VAL A 654 -49.82 5.11 -10.66
C VAL A 654 -48.74 4.07 -10.99
N CYS A 655 -49.12 2.79 -11.09
CA CYS A 655 -48.22 1.67 -11.37
C CYS A 655 -48.62 0.87 -12.62
N ASN A 656 -49.54 1.39 -13.44
CA ASN A 656 -50.08 0.77 -14.65
C ASN A 656 -50.50 -0.71 -14.45
N THR A 657 -51.07 -1.03 -13.28
CA THR A 657 -51.40 -2.41 -12.88
C THR A 657 -52.90 -2.62 -12.82
N TYR A 658 -53.37 -3.75 -13.38
CA TYR A 658 -54.76 -4.19 -13.31
C TYR A 658 -54.91 -5.24 -12.19
N PHE A 659 -56.04 -5.22 -11.49
CA PHE A 659 -56.34 -6.09 -10.35
C PHE A 659 -57.70 -6.76 -10.52
N ALA A 660 -57.78 -8.03 -10.13
CA ALA A 660 -58.97 -8.87 -10.22
C ALA A 660 -59.89 -8.76 -8.98
N ASP A 661 -59.53 -7.94 -7.99
CA ASP A 661 -60.23 -7.86 -6.71
C ASP A 661 -60.20 -6.45 -6.09
N ALA A 662 -61.26 -6.09 -5.37
CA ALA A 662 -61.40 -4.80 -4.71
C ALA A 662 -60.38 -4.52 -3.59
N LYS A 663 -59.63 -5.54 -3.12
CA LYS A 663 -58.53 -5.35 -2.16
C LYS A 663 -57.18 -5.09 -2.84
N LEU A 664 -57.15 -5.06 -4.17
CA LEU A 664 -55.98 -4.75 -5.00
C LEU A 664 -54.80 -5.68 -4.67
N SER A 665 -55.11 -6.98 -4.55
CA SER A 665 -54.21 -8.01 -4.01
C SER A 665 -53.86 -9.11 -5.02
N LYS A 666 -54.69 -9.28 -6.07
CA LYS A 666 -54.49 -10.18 -7.19
C LYS A 666 -54.34 -9.37 -8.47
N THR A 667 -53.17 -9.38 -9.07
CA THR A 667 -52.94 -8.72 -10.37
C THR A 667 -53.57 -9.55 -11.50
N MET A 668 -53.86 -8.87 -12.61
CA MET A 668 -54.24 -9.46 -13.90
C MET A 668 -53.61 -8.64 -15.04
N THR A 669 -53.65 -9.15 -16.26
CA THR A 669 -53.24 -8.43 -17.47
C THR A 669 -54.40 -7.61 -18.04
N LYS A 670 -54.08 -6.63 -18.90
CA LYS A 670 -55.08 -5.87 -19.66
C LYS A 670 -55.94 -6.76 -20.57
N ALA A 671 -55.40 -7.87 -21.08
CA ALA A 671 -56.13 -8.75 -21.98
C ALA A 671 -57.28 -9.52 -21.28
N GLU A 672 -57.06 -9.91 -20.02
CA GLU A 672 -58.05 -10.62 -19.19
C GLU A 672 -59.24 -9.75 -18.77
N THR A 673 -59.23 -8.44 -19.09
CA THR A 673 -60.34 -7.53 -18.84
C THR A 673 -61.48 -7.61 -19.87
N ILE A 674 -61.35 -8.43 -20.93
CA ILE A 674 -62.24 -8.42 -22.11
C ILE A 674 -62.97 -9.77 -22.26
N LEU A 675 -64.26 -9.73 -22.63
CA LEU A 675 -65.08 -10.90 -22.97
C LEU A 675 -65.50 -10.87 -24.44
N ALA A 676 -65.30 -11.98 -25.16
CA ALA A 676 -65.65 -12.11 -26.58
C ALA A 676 -67.17 -12.19 -26.84
N LYS A 677 -67.58 -11.85 -28.08
CA LYS A 677 -68.98 -11.76 -28.53
C LYS A 677 -69.69 -13.11 -28.62
N LEU A 678 -71.02 -13.07 -28.58
CA LEU A 678 -71.92 -14.24 -28.66
C LEU A 678 -72.37 -14.57 -30.12
N PRO A 679 -72.82 -15.82 -30.41
CA PRO A 679 -73.35 -16.22 -31.71
C PRO A 679 -74.87 -15.97 -31.88
N LYS A 680 -75.40 -16.16 -33.09
CA LYS A 680 -76.78 -15.85 -33.50
C LYS A 680 -77.56 -17.07 -34.02
N GLU A 681 -78.87 -17.10 -33.77
CA GLU A 681 -79.77 -18.26 -33.98
C GLU A 681 -81.15 -17.84 -34.55
N PHE A 682 -81.91 -18.79 -35.12
CA PHE A 682 -83.19 -18.63 -35.84
C PHE A 682 -84.14 -19.83 -35.67
N THR A 683 -85.43 -19.66 -35.97
CA THR A 683 -86.50 -20.66 -35.75
C THR A 683 -87.19 -21.10 -37.05
N VAL A 684 -87.35 -22.41 -37.29
CA VAL A 684 -88.13 -22.94 -38.42
C VAL A 684 -89.33 -23.75 -37.97
N THR A 685 -90.47 -23.53 -38.61
CA THR A 685 -91.77 -24.14 -38.29
C THR A 685 -92.30 -25.00 -39.44
N PHE A 686 -92.85 -26.17 -39.14
CA PHE A 686 -93.42 -27.13 -40.09
C PHE A 686 -94.94 -27.25 -39.86
N GLU A 687 -95.74 -26.77 -40.81
CA GLU A 687 -97.20 -26.70 -40.78
C GLU A 687 -97.81 -27.70 -41.79
N SER A 688 -98.05 -28.93 -41.35
CA SER A 688 -98.51 -30.01 -42.25
C SER A 688 -99.91 -29.80 -42.82
N GLY A 689 -100.74 -28.96 -42.19
CA GLY A 689 -102.20 -28.94 -42.41
C GLY A 689 -102.94 -30.18 -41.88
N ALA A 690 -102.22 -31.12 -41.27
CA ALA A 690 -102.72 -32.37 -40.70
C ALA A 690 -102.20 -32.51 -39.25
N GLY A 691 -102.55 -31.56 -38.38
CA GLY A 691 -102.11 -31.52 -36.99
C GLY A 691 -102.00 -30.08 -36.47
N LYS A 692 -101.08 -29.88 -35.52
CA LYS A 692 -100.53 -28.56 -35.16
C LYS A 692 -99.14 -28.41 -35.79
N PRO A 693 -98.67 -27.19 -36.06
CA PRO A 693 -97.30 -26.97 -36.51
C PRO A 693 -96.26 -27.33 -35.44
N VAL A 694 -95.06 -27.70 -35.88
CA VAL A 694 -93.90 -28.08 -35.04
C VAL A 694 -92.72 -27.16 -35.36
N ALA A 695 -92.03 -26.63 -34.35
CA ALA A 695 -90.91 -25.69 -34.55
C ALA A 695 -89.58 -26.20 -33.96
N VAL A 696 -88.47 -25.78 -34.57
CA VAL A 696 -87.08 -26.08 -34.18
C VAL A 696 -86.24 -24.79 -34.23
N VAL A 697 -85.23 -24.68 -33.35
CA VAL A 697 -84.28 -23.55 -33.33
C VAL A 697 -82.90 -24.04 -33.77
N VAL A 698 -82.24 -23.28 -34.64
CA VAL A 698 -80.93 -23.60 -35.23
C VAL A 698 -80.06 -22.34 -35.35
N LYS A 699 -78.75 -22.51 -35.58
CA LYS A 699 -77.81 -21.40 -35.77
C LYS A 699 -77.92 -20.77 -37.16
N ASP A 700 -77.54 -19.50 -37.26
CA ASP A 700 -77.49 -18.76 -38.53
C ASP A 700 -76.67 -19.55 -39.58
N GLY A 701 -77.31 -19.93 -40.69
CA GLY A 701 -76.72 -20.70 -41.79
C GLY A 701 -76.83 -22.23 -41.69
N ALA A 702 -77.55 -22.79 -40.72
CA ALA A 702 -77.73 -24.24 -40.58
C ALA A 702 -78.67 -24.86 -41.65
N LEU A 703 -78.46 -26.12 -42.03
CA LEU A 703 -79.40 -26.91 -42.83
C LEU A 703 -80.43 -27.63 -41.94
N LEU A 704 -81.53 -28.12 -42.54
CA LEU A 704 -82.60 -28.86 -41.87
C LEU A 704 -82.67 -30.32 -42.33
N GLU A 705 -83.05 -31.23 -41.44
CA GLU A 705 -83.43 -32.61 -41.80
C GLU A 705 -84.91 -32.68 -42.23
N GLU A 706 -85.27 -33.55 -43.18
CA GLU A 706 -86.67 -33.70 -43.63
C GLU A 706 -87.51 -34.46 -42.60
N PRO A 707 -88.55 -33.84 -42.00
CA PRO A 707 -89.38 -34.52 -41.03
C PRO A 707 -90.34 -35.50 -41.70
N ALA A 708 -90.61 -36.61 -41.01
CA ALA A 708 -91.40 -37.73 -41.52
C ALA A 708 -92.74 -37.30 -42.14
N ALA A 709 -93.07 -37.87 -43.29
CA ALA A 709 -94.25 -37.51 -44.07
C ALA A 709 -95.55 -37.68 -43.25
N PRO A 710 -96.34 -36.62 -43.04
CA PRO A 710 -97.61 -36.71 -42.34
C PRO A 710 -98.65 -37.52 -43.14
N THR A 711 -99.74 -37.92 -42.48
CA THR A 711 -100.86 -38.64 -43.12
C THR A 711 -102.19 -37.93 -42.87
N LEU A 712 -103.08 -37.96 -43.86
CA LEU A 712 -104.39 -37.31 -43.82
C LEU A 712 -105.43 -38.22 -44.49
N LYS A 713 -106.55 -38.51 -43.83
CA LYS A 713 -107.48 -39.56 -44.30
C LYS A 713 -108.16 -39.15 -45.62
N GLY A 714 -107.98 -39.97 -46.65
CA GLY A 714 -108.49 -39.70 -48.01
C GLY A 714 -107.61 -38.76 -48.83
N TRP A 715 -106.40 -38.43 -48.36
CA TRP A 715 -105.43 -37.58 -49.05
C TRP A 715 -104.01 -38.15 -49.00
N LYS A 716 -103.23 -37.92 -50.07
CA LYS A 716 -101.83 -38.36 -50.23
C LYS A 716 -100.88 -37.15 -50.17
N PHE A 717 -99.83 -37.26 -49.36
CA PHE A 717 -98.83 -36.21 -49.15
C PHE A 717 -97.86 -36.04 -50.34
N LEU A 718 -97.37 -34.82 -50.56
CA LEU A 718 -96.52 -34.43 -51.70
C LEU A 718 -95.15 -33.82 -51.31
N GLY A 719 -94.99 -33.36 -50.05
CA GLY A 719 -93.78 -32.73 -49.53
C GLY A 719 -94.02 -31.44 -48.76
N TRP A 720 -92.91 -30.79 -48.38
CA TRP A 720 -92.86 -29.52 -47.65
C TRP A 720 -92.56 -28.33 -48.57
N PHE A 721 -93.21 -27.20 -48.35
CA PHE A 721 -93.29 -26.08 -49.30
C PHE A 721 -93.14 -24.72 -48.59
N LYS A 722 -92.36 -23.78 -49.13
CA LYS A 722 -92.11 -22.45 -48.53
C LYS A 722 -93.36 -21.56 -48.51
N VAL A 723 -94.28 -21.77 -49.45
CA VAL A 723 -95.46 -20.92 -49.62
C VAL A 723 -96.75 -21.72 -49.49
N LYS A 724 -97.71 -21.17 -48.75
CA LYS A 724 -99.11 -21.60 -48.70
C LYS A 724 -100.01 -20.46 -49.17
N ASN A 725 -100.79 -20.73 -50.19
CA ASN A 725 -101.68 -19.76 -50.82
C ASN A 725 -103.01 -19.65 -50.05
N ALA A 726 -103.72 -18.55 -50.27
CA ALA A 726 -104.99 -18.26 -49.59
C ALA A 726 -106.14 -19.24 -49.94
N ASP A 727 -106.01 -19.98 -51.05
CA ASP A 727 -106.94 -21.04 -51.47
C ASP A 727 -106.63 -22.41 -50.83
N GLY A 728 -105.55 -22.52 -50.05
CA GLY A 728 -105.08 -23.76 -49.43
C GLY A 728 -104.10 -24.57 -50.27
N THR A 729 -103.75 -24.14 -51.49
CA THR A 729 -102.66 -24.76 -52.28
C THR A 729 -101.29 -24.37 -51.70
N VAL A 730 -100.24 -25.12 -52.07
CA VAL A 730 -98.86 -24.87 -51.64
C VAL A 730 -97.89 -24.83 -52.82
N ALA A 731 -96.83 -24.04 -52.70
CA ALA A 731 -95.86 -23.76 -53.76
C ALA A 731 -94.43 -23.61 -53.20
N GLU A 732 -93.42 -23.68 -54.09
CA GLU A 732 -91.99 -23.67 -53.76
C GLU A 732 -91.56 -24.79 -52.81
N LYS A 733 -91.34 -26.01 -53.33
CA LYS A 733 -90.90 -27.15 -52.52
C LYS A 733 -89.54 -26.86 -51.86
N TRP A 734 -89.43 -27.08 -50.55
CA TRP A 734 -88.18 -26.97 -49.79
C TRP A 734 -87.23 -28.12 -50.15
N ASP A 735 -85.94 -27.80 -50.30
CA ASP A 735 -84.89 -28.76 -50.61
C ASP A 735 -83.97 -28.90 -49.39
N PHE A 736 -84.26 -29.88 -48.53
CA PHE A 736 -83.51 -30.13 -47.28
C PHE A 736 -82.01 -30.36 -47.48
N ALA A 737 -81.57 -30.70 -48.70
CA ALA A 737 -80.15 -30.87 -49.03
C ALA A 737 -79.45 -29.56 -49.48
N LYS A 738 -80.16 -28.42 -49.58
CA LYS A 738 -79.63 -27.16 -50.12
C LYS A 738 -80.11 -25.89 -49.42
N ASP A 739 -81.35 -25.85 -48.94
CA ASP A 739 -81.95 -24.67 -48.30
C ASP A 739 -81.45 -24.54 -46.85
N ALA A 740 -80.83 -23.40 -46.53
CA ALA A 740 -80.27 -23.09 -45.21
C ALA A 740 -81.08 -22.01 -44.48
N VAL A 741 -81.05 -22.06 -43.14
CA VAL A 741 -81.81 -21.18 -42.25
C VAL A 741 -81.00 -19.92 -41.95
N THR A 742 -81.26 -18.86 -42.72
CA THR A 742 -80.68 -17.52 -42.52
C THR A 742 -81.72 -16.50 -42.02
N ALA A 743 -82.92 -16.96 -41.67
CA ALA A 743 -84.01 -16.21 -41.06
C ALA A 743 -85.07 -17.17 -40.50
N ASP A 744 -85.95 -16.69 -39.62
CA ASP A 744 -87.12 -17.45 -39.16
C ASP A 744 -88.02 -17.83 -40.36
N THR A 745 -88.40 -19.11 -40.46
CA THR A 745 -89.01 -19.70 -41.67
C THR A 745 -90.21 -20.58 -41.33
N THR A 746 -91.20 -20.71 -42.23
CA THR A 746 -92.31 -21.68 -42.08
C THR A 746 -92.51 -22.48 -43.36
N LEU A 747 -92.71 -23.80 -43.24
CA LEU A 747 -92.81 -24.78 -44.33
C LEU A 747 -94.12 -25.57 -44.23
N TYR A 748 -94.85 -25.68 -45.33
CA TYR A 748 -96.24 -26.14 -45.38
C TYR A 748 -96.40 -27.49 -46.11
N GLY A 749 -97.36 -28.31 -45.68
CA GLY A 749 -97.64 -29.63 -46.28
C GLY A 749 -98.59 -29.63 -47.49
N GLY A 750 -98.22 -30.34 -48.57
CA GLY A 750 -99.05 -30.48 -49.79
C GLY A 750 -99.75 -31.84 -49.97
N TRP A 751 -100.95 -31.85 -50.58
CA TRP A 751 -101.88 -33.00 -50.55
C TRP A 751 -102.74 -33.19 -51.84
N VAL A 752 -103.24 -34.41 -52.12
CA VAL A 752 -104.21 -34.75 -53.22
C VAL A 752 -105.18 -35.90 -52.84
N LYS A 753 -106.41 -36.00 -53.40
CA LYS A 753 -107.55 -36.86 -52.95
C LYS A 753 -107.93 -38.02 -53.90
N ASP A 754 -108.51 -39.13 -53.39
CA ASP A 754 -108.92 -40.36 -54.11
C ASP A 754 -110.45 -40.70 -54.04
N GLU A 755 -111.10 -41.23 -55.12
CA GLU A 755 -112.45 -41.90 -55.10
C GLU A 755 -112.92 -42.53 -56.47
N PRO A 756 -113.86 -43.54 -56.52
CA PRO A 756 -114.36 -44.21 -57.74
C PRO A 756 -115.83 -43.87 -58.15
N ALA A 757 -116.33 -44.37 -59.31
CA ALA A 757 -117.40 -43.72 -60.10
C ALA A 757 -118.72 -44.48 -60.40
N LYS A 758 -119.78 -43.72 -60.77
CA LYS A 758 -121.06 -44.14 -61.39
C LYS A 758 -121.57 -43.03 -62.35
N PRO A 759 -122.03 -43.33 -63.58
CA PRO A 759 -122.41 -42.32 -64.60
C PRO A 759 -123.87 -41.79 -64.47
N ALA A 760 -124.37 -40.78 -65.20
CA ALA A 760 -123.87 -39.56 -65.91
C ALA A 760 -125.12 -38.84 -66.54
N ALA A 761 -125.14 -37.83 -67.44
CA ALA A 761 -124.14 -37.05 -68.20
C ALA A 761 -124.74 -35.73 -68.80
N LYS A 762 -123.87 -34.73 -69.08
CA LYS A 762 -123.97 -33.67 -70.14
C LYS A 762 -125.07 -32.56 -70.10
N PRO A 763 -124.86 -31.39 -70.75
CA PRO A 763 -123.60 -30.63 -70.92
C PRO A 763 -123.73 -29.06 -70.91
N THR A 764 -122.63 -28.30 -70.65
CA THR A 764 -122.24 -27.08 -71.43
C THR A 764 -120.81 -26.57 -71.12
N ASN A 765 -120.23 -25.78 -72.05
CA ASN A 765 -118.86 -25.18 -72.10
C ASN A 765 -118.59 -24.06 -71.04
N LYS A 766 -117.37 -23.52 -70.76
CA LYS A 766 -116.08 -23.39 -71.51
C LYS A 766 -114.81 -23.18 -70.58
N LEU A 767 -113.62 -22.84 -71.14
CA LEU A 767 -112.19 -22.90 -70.63
C LEU A 767 -111.45 -21.49 -70.66
N PRO A 768 -110.09 -21.24 -70.47
CA PRO A 768 -108.85 -21.95 -69.92
C PRO A 768 -107.64 -21.16 -69.18
N LYS A 769 -106.69 -21.88 -68.49
CA LYS A 769 -105.15 -21.77 -68.34
C LYS A 769 -104.40 -20.48 -67.81
N THR A 770 -103.06 -20.31 -67.46
CA THR A 770 -101.71 -20.99 -67.13
C THR A 770 -100.72 -19.93 -66.48
N GLY A 771 -99.41 -20.01 -66.07
CA GLY A 771 -98.18 -20.92 -66.01
C GLY A 771 -96.84 -20.13 -66.32
N ASP A 772 -95.53 -20.40 -65.98
CA ASP A 772 -94.75 -21.35 -65.10
C ASP A 772 -93.16 -21.06 -65.04
N ALA A 773 -92.36 -21.72 -64.14
CA ALA A 773 -90.89 -22.16 -64.16
C ALA A 773 -89.53 -21.32 -63.87
N SER A 774 -88.76 -21.68 -62.79
CA SER A 774 -87.34 -22.27 -62.63
C SER A 774 -85.88 -21.61 -62.81
N MET A 775 -84.90 -21.92 -61.86
CA MET A 775 -83.42 -22.38 -61.95
C MET A 775 -82.06 -21.54 -61.78
N LEU A 776 -81.17 -21.91 -60.77
CA LEU A 776 -79.64 -22.09 -60.58
C LEU A 776 -78.46 -21.14 -61.14
N PRO A 777 -77.08 -21.29 -60.88
CA PRO A 777 -76.17 -21.48 -59.67
C PRO A 777 -74.66 -20.85 -59.65
N MET A 778 -73.84 -21.05 -58.55
CA MET A 778 -72.31 -21.28 -58.41
C MET A 778 -71.12 -20.24 -58.19
N ILE A 779 -70.17 -20.57 -57.24
CA ILE A 779 -68.62 -20.56 -57.22
C ILE A 779 -67.62 -19.44 -56.64
N ALA A 780 -66.88 -19.79 -55.53
CA ALA A 780 -65.41 -19.76 -55.10
C ALA A 780 -64.35 -18.57 -54.94
N ALA A 781 -63.27 -18.84 -54.13
CA ALA A 781 -61.92 -18.19 -53.88
C ALA A 781 -61.76 -17.05 -52.78
N GLY A 782 -60.60 -16.65 -52.19
CA GLY A 782 -59.13 -17.03 -52.10
C GLY A 782 -58.17 -15.83 -51.72
N ILE A 783 -56.87 -15.82 -51.28
CA ILE A 783 -55.84 -16.74 -50.65
C ILE A 783 -54.57 -15.96 -50.07
N SER A 784 -53.98 -16.28 -48.88
CA SER A 784 -52.58 -15.98 -48.34
C SER A 784 -52.06 -14.50 -48.14
N GLY A 785 -50.94 -14.11 -47.44
CA GLY A 785 -49.96 -14.73 -46.50
C GLY A 785 -48.64 -13.92 -46.22
N VAL A 786 -47.85 -14.25 -45.16
CA VAL A 786 -46.37 -14.06 -44.93
C VAL A 786 -45.69 -12.72 -44.43
N ALA A 787 -44.98 -12.85 -43.28
CA ALA A 787 -43.80 -12.19 -42.62
C ALA A 787 -43.06 -10.89 -43.10
N ALA A 788 -42.40 -10.14 -42.16
CA ALA A 788 -40.90 -9.97 -42.03
C ALA A 788 -40.35 -8.71 -41.26
N LEU A 789 -39.26 -8.93 -40.49
CA LEU A 789 -38.06 -8.10 -40.17
C LEU A 789 -38.04 -6.59 -39.72
N ALA A 790 -37.42 -6.38 -38.53
CA ALA A 790 -36.17 -5.61 -38.28
C ALA A 790 -36.08 -4.07 -38.04
N ALA A 791 -34.93 -3.70 -37.45
CA ALA A 791 -34.17 -2.43 -37.52
C ALA A 791 -34.49 -1.21 -36.60
N ALA A 792 -33.89 -1.27 -35.41
CA ALA A 792 -33.33 -0.22 -34.54
C ALA A 792 -33.14 1.25 -35.02
N SER A 793 -33.24 2.19 -34.07
CA SER A 793 -32.51 3.48 -34.09
C SER A 793 -32.34 4.11 -32.68
N LYS A 794 -31.07 4.43 -32.32
CA LYS A 794 -30.52 5.62 -31.58
C LYS A 794 -31.45 6.40 -30.60
N ARG A 795 -30.97 6.91 -29.44
CA ARG A 795 -29.69 7.64 -29.24
C ARG A 795 -29.40 7.96 -27.74
N ARG A 796 -28.10 8.11 -27.41
CA ARG A 796 -27.47 8.82 -26.25
C ARG A 796 -27.61 8.24 -24.82
N LYS A 797 -26.43 8.12 -24.18
CA LYS A 797 -25.99 8.52 -22.81
C LYS A 797 -26.97 8.35 -21.62
N HIS A 798 -26.49 7.94 -20.43
CA HIS A 798 -25.10 7.85 -19.97
C HIS A 798 -24.68 6.43 -19.58
#